data_AF-B0E469-F1
#
_entry.id   AF-B0E469-F1
#
_cell.length_a   1.000
_cell.length_b   1.000
_cell.length_c   1.000
_cell.angle_alpha   90.00
_cell.angle_beta   90.00
_cell.angle_gamma   90.00
#
_symmetry.space_group_name_H-M   'P 1'
#
loop_
_entity.id
_entity.type
_entity.pdbx_description
1 polymer ?
#
loop_
_entity_poly.entity_id
_entity_poly.type
_entity_poly.pdbx_seq_one_letter_code
_entity_poly.pdbx_strand_id
1 'polypeptide(L)'
;MSLLNQHLHQETVMRRKLEAKNTQMQHTEYREKNGRSTRKRKRTNYSSGGEDSQDGNHEQEDHQMDLESPKANTSLADHYGDELEDEEPWDLEDERTWADQEALDDKEPLNDREHLDEEEPFNEEEDLDEEEPFEKRHIYNSEGESEIDSDNEDDGPTEHLNPIDAFLGTIDFNAIDSCADQFLGSLCSLRSQERMNQTEVAANSISIEQSIRSLTISPWASDHPQIIAKIWPKHDILLKSMQLSTVELYACRLIYMTGIAAPYTWVETIVWEAINTEPSVNQTSAPADYKPSWVHQLVKDLKGLYLSGLHKSEIVPFPSTKYLPHLEEPVTHQHKIGRVLYDTDAQKEQLATAATDIIRSWLHFPTTPKAISQWMFIATINKVIDRHSIFLLEPVWTAFQSPLLTLEGRNQGSNNRTEKHPIWRQFEASLRQHPLAKPHSWLTEKFEVLHETVMTWIKESQIDRKAIEKAQLVFTNARSEFRAGNTSSGAKKRSKTKGFNSDTSSLPQSKDDRRMLFVNFLRRGLPLLEQGLSVHVNSSDKFLKKMANSPDKFMPYREHAPTRIISRNLIYDDPEWLKTPIGFWNVLCFRGVFFGSEFARDNGRHFEDLDQWKAFSKGKAESYFIVKTAYGSFQGDRSIDWVEEYWEKRDLWEPLMNKKDLTIFDIYDFLLQSSAGGGRSTSSRKRGSWQSAKGNNKSTPKKVFVNIGSLTAILIIGDLVYADVLPMPSALDWGKLIEKVGKGALDAMIMLGLIDEDTTVPQAFADLDAFVNRELTSEEKSVMTYDVLTGEHSLCKYKRIYSKKNAK
;
A
#
# COMPACT_ATOMS: atom_id res chain seq x y z
N MET A 1 28.70 29.67 -38.36
CA MET A 1 29.54 28.50 -38.65
C MET A 1 30.98 28.64 -38.14
N SER A 2 31.88 29.45 -38.74
CA SER A 2 33.30 29.51 -38.33
C SER A 2 33.51 29.78 -36.82
N LEU A 3 32.88 30.82 -36.27
CA LEU A 3 32.94 31.16 -34.84
C LEU A 3 32.38 30.05 -33.91
N LEU A 4 31.38 29.29 -34.38
CA LEU A 4 30.77 28.20 -33.61
C LEU A 4 31.75 27.02 -33.46
N ASN A 5 32.44 26.66 -34.56
CA ASN A 5 33.49 25.65 -34.53
C ASN A 5 34.68 26.07 -33.67
N GLN A 6 35.02 27.37 -33.66
CA GLN A 6 36.10 27.90 -32.82
C GLN A 6 35.74 27.81 -31.32
N HIS A 7 34.48 28.07 -30.97
CA HIS A 7 33.99 27.93 -29.59
C HIS A 7 33.96 26.46 -29.13
N LEU A 8 33.39 25.55 -29.94
CA LEU A 8 33.41 24.10 -29.68
C LEU A 8 34.83 23.53 -29.52
N HIS A 9 35.79 24.02 -30.30
CA HIS A 9 37.19 23.63 -30.17
C HIS A 9 37.80 24.12 -28.83
N GLN A 10 37.54 25.37 -28.44
CA GLN A 10 37.97 25.91 -27.15
C GLN A 10 37.36 25.15 -25.96
N GLU A 11 36.07 24.82 -26.02
CA GLU A 11 35.39 24.04 -24.97
C GLU A 11 35.98 22.62 -24.86
N THR A 12 36.24 21.96 -25.99
CA THR A 12 36.89 20.63 -26.05
C THR A 12 38.30 20.66 -25.43
N VAL A 13 39.08 21.71 -25.70
CA VAL A 13 40.42 21.90 -25.10
C VAL A 13 40.33 22.16 -23.60
N MET A 14 39.32 22.90 -23.13
CA MET A 14 39.09 23.14 -21.71
C MET A 14 38.68 21.86 -20.96
N ARG A 15 37.77 21.05 -21.52
CA ARG A 15 37.38 19.75 -20.96
C ARG A 15 38.58 18.80 -20.80
N ARG A 16 39.41 18.65 -21.84
CA ARG A 16 40.64 17.82 -21.78
C ARG A 16 41.65 18.31 -20.73
N LYS A 17 41.79 19.62 -20.53
CA LYS A 17 42.63 20.17 -19.46
C LYS A 17 42.07 19.86 -18.06
N LEU A 18 40.75 19.87 -17.89
CA LEU A 18 40.10 19.55 -16.62
C LEU A 18 40.24 18.05 -16.29
N GLU A 19 40.01 17.17 -17.27
CA GLU A 19 40.22 15.72 -17.15
C GLU A 19 41.66 15.37 -16.79
N ALA A 20 42.65 15.96 -17.47
CA ALA A 20 44.06 15.75 -17.15
C ALA A 20 44.40 16.18 -15.70
N LYS A 21 43.81 17.29 -15.23
CA LYS A 21 44.02 17.80 -13.87
C LYS A 21 43.39 16.90 -12.81
N ASN A 22 42.20 16.34 -13.07
CA ASN A 22 41.56 15.35 -12.20
C ASN A 22 42.35 14.03 -12.14
N THR A 23 42.82 13.51 -13.28
CA THR A 23 43.66 12.32 -13.33
C THR A 23 44.97 12.50 -12.56
N GLN A 24 45.60 13.68 -12.65
CA GLN A 24 46.78 14.02 -11.86
C GLN A 24 46.48 14.05 -10.36
N MET A 25 45.34 14.64 -9.97
CA MET A 25 44.89 14.70 -8.57
C MET A 25 44.71 13.30 -7.97
N GLN A 26 44.02 12.41 -8.67
CA GLN A 26 43.83 11.00 -8.28
C GLN A 26 45.16 10.25 -8.16
N HIS A 27 46.11 10.48 -9.09
CA HIS A 27 47.45 9.91 -8.99
C HIS A 27 48.24 10.41 -7.77
N THR A 28 47.98 11.64 -7.33
CA THR A 28 48.62 12.21 -6.13
C THR A 28 48.06 11.57 -4.87
N GLU A 29 46.72 11.49 -4.75
CA GLU A 29 46.04 10.81 -3.64
C GLU A 29 46.45 9.34 -3.49
N TYR A 30 46.55 8.61 -4.62
CA TYR A 30 46.96 7.21 -4.63
C TYR A 30 48.41 7.02 -4.16
N ARG A 31 49.29 8.00 -4.44
CA ARG A 31 50.70 8.00 -4.01
C ARG A 31 50.84 8.31 -2.52
N GLU A 32 50.02 9.20 -1.96
CA GLU A 32 50.02 9.50 -0.53
C GLU A 32 49.47 8.34 0.32
N LYS A 33 48.36 7.71 -0.12
CA LYS A 33 47.77 6.56 0.58
C LYS A 33 48.71 5.36 0.65
N ASN A 34 49.44 5.06 -0.43
CA ASN A 34 50.39 3.94 -0.46
C ASN A 34 51.78 4.27 0.12
N GLY A 35 52.16 5.55 0.23
CA GLY A 35 53.45 5.97 0.78
C GLY A 35 53.62 5.77 2.30
N ARG A 36 52.53 5.58 3.04
CA ARG A 36 52.55 5.44 4.52
C ARG A 36 52.72 4.01 5.05
N SER A 37 52.57 2.98 4.21
CA SER A 37 52.47 1.58 4.66
C SER A 37 53.81 0.83 4.83
N THR A 38 54.94 1.40 4.38
CA THR A 38 56.22 0.67 4.27
C THR A 38 57.40 1.29 5.04
N ARG A 39 57.17 1.73 6.30
CA ARG A 39 58.27 2.14 7.19
C ARG A 39 58.03 1.88 8.69
N LYS A 40 58.31 0.64 9.14
CA LYS A 40 59.20 0.30 10.28
C LYS A 40 59.01 -1.16 10.74
N ARG A 41 60.03 -2.00 10.52
CA ARG A 41 60.22 -3.24 11.28
C ARG A 41 61.72 -3.61 11.31
N LYS A 42 62.43 -3.21 12.37
CA LYS A 42 63.61 -3.95 12.89
C LYS A 42 64.04 -3.50 14.30
N ARG A 43 64.25 -4.54 15.12
CA ARG A 43 64.83 -4.64 16.47
C ARG A 43 66.01 -3.71 16.82
N THR A 44 66.14 -3.43 18.12
CA THR A 44 67.34 -3.76 18.94
C THR A 44 66.96 -3.96 20.42
N ASN A 45 67.82 -4.64 21.18
CA ASN A 45 67.62 -5.07 22.59
C ASN A 45 68.41 -4.19 23.60
N TYR A 46 68.22 -4.51 24.89
CA TYR A 46 69.10 -4.33 26.08
C TYR A 46 68.90 -3.13 27.03
N SER A 47 68.33 -3.47 28.21
CA SER A 47 68.79 -3.22 29.60
C SER A 47 68.97 -1.79 30.14
N SER A 48 68.31 -1.47 31.27
CA SER A 48 68.89 -1.58 32.64
C SER A 48 68.05 -0.88 33.73
N GLY A 49 68.03 -1.44 34.95
CA GLY A 49 67.56 -0.83 36.23
C GLY A 49 66.05 -0.57 36.39
N GLY A 50 65.43 -0.76 37.56
CA GLY A 50 65.88 -1.32 38.84
C GLY A 50 64.92 -0.91 39.98
N GLU A 51 64.65 -1.83 40.92
CA GLU A 51 64.04 -1.60 42.27
C GLU A 51 62.57 -1.04 42.29
N ASP A 52 61.67 -1.37 43.24
CA ASP A 52 61.84 -2.10 44.50
C ASP A 52 60.54 -2.74 45.07
N SER A 53 60.71 -3.65 46.05
CA SER A 53 59.78 -4.08 47.14
C SER A 53 58.41 -4.79 46.90
N GLN A 54 58.31 -6.04 47.42
CA GLN A 54 57.33 -6.61 48.38
C GLN A 54 55.79 -6.43 48.19
N ASP A 55 54.85 -7.30 48.62
CA ASP A 55 54.74 -8.72 49.07
C ASP A 55 53.21 -9.05 49.02
N GLY A 56 52.67 -10.27 49.08
CA GLY A 56 53.23 -11.62 49.31
C GLY A 56 52.31 -12.73 48.71
N ASN A 57 51.84 -13.71 49.50
CA ASN A 57 51.17 -14.94 49.00
C ASN A 57 50.07 -15.53 49.93
N HIS A 58 49.41 -16.61 49.43
CA HIS A 58 48.58 -17.64 50.10
C HIS A 58 47.09 -17.33 50.38
N GLU A 59 46.15 -18.29 50.38
CA GLU A 59 45.89 -19.63 49.78
C GLU A 59 44.77 -20.28 50.62
N GLN A 60 43.83 -21.01 50.00
CA GLN A 60 43.04 -22.12 50.61
C GLN A 60 42.10 -21.78 51.82
N GLU A 61 41.09 -22.55 52.25
CA GLU A 61 40.50 -23.82 51.78
C GLU A 61 39.00 -23.95 52.18
N ASP A 62 38.39 -25.09 51.86
CA ASP A 62 36.99 -25.53 52.02
C ASP A 62 36.31 -25.34 53.40
N HIS A 63 34.95 -25.37 53.43
CA HIS A 63 34.22 -26.52 53.99
C HIS A 63 32.69 -26.54 53.75
N GLN A 64 32.16 -27.76 53.84
CA GLN A 64 30.80 -28.27 53.54
C GLN A 64 29.99 -28.45 54.84
N MET A 65 28.65 -28.62 54.76
CA MET A 65 27.86 -29.59 55.56
C MET A 65 26.36 -29.62 55.14
N ASP A 66 25.71 -30.76 55.37
CA ASP A 66 24.44 -31.22 54.77
C ASP A 66 23.22 -31.18 55.74
N LEU A 67 22.09 -31.78 55.28
CA LEU A 67 20.85 -32.18 55.99
C LEU A 67 19.72 -31.11 55.98
N GLU A 68 18.42 -31.44 55.81
CA GLU A 68 17.73 -32.75 55.77
C GLU A 68 16.40 -32.69 54.95
N SER A 69 15.73 -33.83 54.74
CA SER A 69 14.37 -33.92 54.16
C SER A 69 13.49 -34.84 55.01
N PRO A 70 12.16 -34.67 55.00
CA PRO A 70 11.34 -35.78 54.53
C PRO A 70 10.09 -35.40 53.72
N LYS A 71 9.51 -36.41 53.05
CA LYS A 71 8.34 -36.35 52.16
C LYS A 71 7.03 -36.60 52.93
N ALA A 72 5.91 -36.11 52.39
CA ALA A 72 4.60 -36.76 52.54
C ALA A 72 3.77 -36.61 51.23
N ASN A 73 3.09 -37.68 50.82
CA ASN A 73 2.17 -37.69 49.69
C ASN A 73 0.72 -37.52 50.19
N THR A 74 -0.13 -36.85 49.41
CA THR A 74 -1.53 -37.28 49.23
C THR A 74 -2.07 -36.81 47.89
N SER A 75 -2.75 -37.71 47.19
CA SER A 75 -3.47 -37.48 45.92
C SER A 75 -4.97 -37.51 46.16
N LEU A 76 -5.77 -36.70 45.44
CA LEU A 76 -6.92 -37.21 44.66
C LEU A 76 -7.61 -36.13 43.81
N ALA A 77 -8.35 -36.64 42.81
CA ALA A 77 -9.56 -36.09 42.16
C ALA A 77 -9.41 -34.96 41.13
N ASP A 78 -9.64 -35.34 39.88
CA ASP A 78 -10.05 -34.49 38.76
C ASP A 78 -11.47 -33.92 38.99
N HIS A 79 -11.75 -32.74 38.43
CA HIS A 79 -13.10 -32.41 37.90
C HIS A 79 -13.01 -31.47 36.70
N TYR A 80 -13.87 -31.73 35.71
CA TYR A 80 -14.12 -30.90 34.54
C TYR A 80 -15.04 -29.72 34.90
N GLY A 81 -14.99 -28.66 34.10
CA GLY A 81 -15.92 -27.53 34.16
C GLY A 81 -15.68 -26.58 32.99
N ASP A 82 -16.23 -26.92 31.82
CA ASP A 82 -16.55 -25.89 30.82
C ASP A 82 -17.73 -25.09 31.37
N GLU A 83 -17.68 -23.76 31.33
CA GLU A 83 -18.88 -22.94 31.39
C GLU A 83 -18.72 -21.75 30.43
N LEU A 84 -19.77 -21.54 29.63
CA LEU A 84 -19.90 -20.46 28.65
C LEU A 84 -20.50 -19.26 29.37
N GLU A 85 -19.98 -18.06 29.14
CA GLU A 85 -20.78 -16.84 29.32
C GLU A 85 -20.59 -15.94 28.09
N ASP A 86 -21.73 -15.51 27.54
CA ASP A 86 -21.85 -14.56 26.45
C ASP A 86 -21.67 -13.12 27.00
N GLU A 87 -21.08 -12.21 26.22
CA GLU A 87 -21.17 -10.78 26.51
C GLU A 87 -21.87 -10.03 25.36
N GLU A 88 -23.06 -9.53 25.67
CA GLU A 88 -23.83 -8.57 24.89
C GLU A 88 -23.21 -7.15 24.92
N PRO A 89 -23.59 -6.26 23.97
CA PRO A 89 -22.93 -4.97 23.81
C PRO A 89 -23.46 -3.90 24.77
N TRP A 90 -22.54 -3.14 25.37
CA TRP A 90 -22.87 -1.93 26.13
C TRP A 90 -22.98 -0.72 25.19
N ASP A 91 -24.20 -0.23 24.99
CA ASP A 91 -24.45 1.12 24.47
C ASP A 91 -24.16 2.19 25.54
N LEU A 92 -23.86 3.40 25.09
CA LEU A 92 -23.55 4.55 25.96
C LEU A 92 -24.85 5.27 26.36
N GLU A 93 -25.10 5.39 27.66
CA GLU A 93 -26.20 6.20 28.19
C GLU A 93 -25.95 7.71 27.98
N ASP A 94 -26.93 8.40 27.42
CA ASP A 94 -26.95 9.85 27.24
C ASP A 94 -27.55 10.52 28.49
N GLU A 95 -26.75 11.27 29.26
CA GLU A 95 -27.29 12.12 30.33
C GLU A 95 -27.95 13.38 29.75
N ARG A 96 -29.29 13.37 29.64
CA ARG A 96 -30.10 14.61 29.64
C ARG A 96 -31.25 14.57 30.64
N THR A 97 -31.11 15.43 31.63
CA THR A 97 -32.21 15.93 32.45
C THR A 97 -33.22 16.71 31.61
N TRP A 98 -34.53 16.54 31.87
CA TRP A 98 -35.48 17.52 32.43
C TRP A 98 -36.90 16.89 32.45
N ALA A 99 -37.85 17.50 33.17
CA ALA A 99 -39.01 16.82 33.74
C ALA A 99 -40.38 17.08 33.05
N ASP A 100 -41.37 16.33 33.56
CA ASP A 100 -42.83 16.59 33.63
C ASP A 100 -43.78 16.22 32.47
N GLN A 101 -44.75 15.34 32.82
CA GLN A 101 -46.17 15.25 32.39
C GLN A 101 -46.52 14.99 30.89
N GLU A 102 -47.59 14.27 30.50
CA GLU A 102 -48.65 13.53 31.22
C GLU A 102 -49.33 12.49 30.30
N ALA A 103 -49.63 11.30 30.85
CA ALA A 103 -50.84 10.45 30.72
C ALA A 103 -51.54 10.06 29.38
N LEU A 104 -52.21 8.89 29.49
CA LEU A 104 -53.23 8.24 28.63
C LEU A 104 -52.73 7.37 27.47
N ASP A 105 -53.43 6.31 27.05
CA ASP A 105 -53.97 5.07 27.66
C ASP A 105 -54.57 4.24 26.49
N ASP A 106 -54.87 2.96 26.73
CA ASP A 106 -55.76 2.08 25.94
C ASP A 106 -55.38 1.53 24.53
N LYS A 107 -55.14 0.19 24.50
CA LYS A 107 -55.97 -0.90 23.89
C LYS A 107 -56.54 -0.71 22.45
N GLU A 108 -56.72 -1.74 21.61
CA GLU A 108 -56.48 -3.21 21.61
C GLU A 108 -56.51 -3.70 20.12
N PRO A 109 -56.17 -4.97 19.79
CA PRO A 109 -56.05 -5.47 18.41
C PRO A 109 -57.34 -6.16 17.87
N LEU A 110 -57.36 -6.57 16.58
CA LEU A 110 -57.68 -7.95 16.10
C LEU A 110 -57.94 -8.07 14.58
N ASN A 111 -57.69 -9.30 14.09
CA ASN A 111 -58.33 -10.04 12.98
C ASN A 111 -58.01 -9.77 11.49
N ASP A 112 -57.20 -10.69 10.95
CA ASP A 112 -57.61 -11.89 10.19
C ASP A 112 -58.43 -11.83 8.87
N ARG A 113 -58.08 -12.84 8.05
CA ARG A 113 -58.70 -13.41 6.83
C ARG A 113 -58.30 -12.79 5.49
N GLU A 114 -57.67 -13.51 4.55
CA GLU A 114 -57.79 -14.91 4.01
C GLU A 114 -58.52 -14.90 2.66
N HIS A 115 -57.82 -15.44 1.64
CA HIS A 115 -58.32 -16.16 0.45
C HIS A 115 -59.44 -15.53 -0.42
N LEU A 116 -59.17 -15.39 -1.73
CA LEU A 116 -59.29 -16.54 -2.67
C LEU A 116 -58.65 -16.25 -4.04
N ASP A 117 -58.36 -17.33 -4.75
CA ASP A 117 -57.70 -17.42 -6.06
C ASP A 117 -58.68 -17.29 -7.26
N GLU A 118 -58.11 -17.34 -8.48
CA GLU A 118 -58.66 -17.68 -9.82
C GLU A 118 -58.04 -16.72 -10.86
N GLU A 119 -56.87 -17.01 -11.42
CA GLU A 119 -56.60 -17.88 -12.59
C GLU A 119 -57.31 -17.48 -13.91
N GLU A 120 -56.49 -16.93 -14.82
CA GLU A 120 -56.42 -17.31 -16.24
C GLU A 120 -57.54 -16.88 -17.25
N PRO A 121 -57.27 -16.88 -18.58
CA PRO A 121 -56.06 -16.38 -19.26
C PRO A 121 -56.29 -15.81 -20.70
N PHE A 122 -55.19 -15.75 -21.49
CA PHE A 122 -55.08 -15.91 -22.97
C PHE A 122 -55.29 -14.73 -23.94
N ASN A 123 -54.27 -14.55 -24.80
CA ASN A 123 -54.30 -14.22 -26.24
C ASN A 123 -54.81 -12.83 -26.72
N GLU A 124 -54.37 -12.28 -27.87
CA GLU A 124 -53.37 -12.70 -28.87
C GLU A 124 -52.85 -11.49 -29.68
N GLU A 125 -51.69 -11.68 -30.32
CA GLU A 125 -51.27 -11.15 -31.65
C GLU A 125 -51.09 -9.64 -31.99
N GLU A 126 -49.92 -9.42 -32.61
CA GLU A 126 -49.64 -8.60 -33.80
C GLU A 126 -49.63 -7.05 -33.75
N ASP A 127 -48.40 -6.52 -33.60
CA ASP A 127 -47.56 -5.99 -34.69
C ASP A 127 -48.02 -4.81 -35.59
N LEU A 128 -47.03 -3.96 -35.90
CA LEU A 128 -46.99 -2.88 -36.92
C LEU A 128 -47.82 -1.61 -36.57
N ASP A 129 -47.40 -0.38 -36.88
CA ASP A 129 -46.35 0.09 -37.81
C ASP A 129 -45.60 1.35 -37.32
N GLU A 130 -44.58 1.74 -38.09
CA GLU A 130 -43.66 2.88 -37.93
C GLU A 130 -44.36 4.28 -37.95
N GLU A 131 -43.80 5.28 -37.23
CA GLU A 131 -43.45 6.61 -37.80
C GLU A 131 -42.71 7.53 -36.80
N GLU A 132 -41.43 7.78 -37.08
CA GLU A 132 -40.70 9.01 -36.71
C GLU A 132 -41.00 10.10 -37.79
N PRO A 133 -40.57 11.38 -37.70
CA PRO A 133 -40.02 12.15 -36.57
C PRO A 133 -40.60 13.60 -36.48
N PHE A 134 -39.84 14.49 -35.81
CA PHE A 134 -39.71 15.96 -36.00
C PHE A 134 -40.20 16.96 -34.94
N GLU A 135 -39.19 17.70 -34.48
CA GLU A 135 -39.16 18.95 -33.74
C GLU A 135 -40.29 19.96 -34.01
N LYS A 136 -40.64 20.73 -32.96
CA LYS A 136 -40.60 22.20 -33.07
C LYS A 136 -40.43 22.93 -31.73
N ARG A 137 -39.47 23.85 -31.72
CA ARG A 137 -39.30 24.89 -30.70
C ARG A 137 -40.55 25.76 -30.62
N HIS A 138 -40.87 26.28 -29.43
CA HIS A 138 -41.21 27.70 -29.31
C HIS A 138 -40.75 28.29 -27.98
N ILE A 139 -40.14 29.47 -28.07
CA ILE A 139 -39.71 30.31 -26.94
C ILE A 139 -40.89 31.20 -26.54
N TYR A 140 -41.12 31.39 -25.24
CA TYR A 140 -41.59 32.67 -24.72
C TYR A 140 -41.05 32.89 -23.30
N ASN A 141 -40.40 34.04 -23.08
CA ASN A 141 -40.12 34.54 -21.74
C ASN A 141 -41.41 35.10 -21.13
N SER A 142 -41.58 34.94 -19.82
CA SER A 142 -42.33 35.90 -19.00
C SER A 142 -41.55 36.12 -17.71
N GLU A 143 -41.19 37.36 -17.46
CA GLU A 143 -40.76 37.81 -16.14
C GLU A 143 -41.96 37.74 -15.17
N GLY A 144 -41.68 37.56 -13.88
CA GLY A 144 -42.69 37.40 -12.85
C GLY A 144 -42.03 37.30 -11.48
N GLU A 145 -41.84 38.46 -10.84
CA GLU A 145 -41.35 38.53 -9.47
C GLU A 145 -42.41 38.00 -8.49
N SER A 146 -42.01 37.09 -7.60
CA SER A 146 -42.70 36.89 -6.31
C SER A 146 -41.74 36.29 -5.29
N GLU A 147 -41.38 37.08 -4.28
CA GLU A 147 -40.77 36.59 -3.05
C GLU A 147 -41.76 35.67 -2.32
N ILE A 148 -41.37 34.42 -2.06
CA ILE A 148 -42.01 33.57 -1.04
C ILE A 148 -40.88 32.83 -0.31
N ASP A 149 -40.72 33.14 0.98
CA ASP A 149 -39.93 32.33 1.91
C ASP A 149 -40.63 30.97 2.11
N SER A 150 -39.88 29.88 1.99
CA SER A 150 -40.24 28.62 2.67
C SER A 150 -39.00 27.79 2.95
N ASP A 151 -38.45 27.94 4.15
CA ASP A 151 -37.62 26.90 4.77
C ASP A 151 -38.43 25.58 4.83
N ASN A 152 -37.86 24.49 4.31
CA ASN A 152 -38.04 23.09 4.71
C ASN A 152 -37.56 22.17 3.57
N GLU A 153 -36.25 22.02 3.40
CA GLU A 153 -35.72 20.81 2.75
C GLU A 153 -35.74 19.67 3.78
N ASP A 154 -36.83 18.91 3.73
CA ASP A 154 -36.98 17.60 4.35
C ASP A 154 -35.98 16.64 3.71
N ASP A 155 -34.78 16.53 4.33
CA ASP A 155 -33.71 15.60 3.97
C ASP A 155 -34.20 14.15 4.24
N GLY A 156 -35.04 13.65 3.33
CA GLY A 156 -35.58 12.30 3.37
C GLY A 156 -34.47 11.25 3.47
N PRO A 157 -34.75 10.09 4.07
CA PRO A 157 -33.72 9.09 4.38
C PRO A 157 -32.99 8.67 3.09
N THR A 158 -31.72 9.05 2.98
CA THR A 158 -30.87 8.68 1.85
C THR A 158 -30.54 7.19 1.95
N GLU A 159 -31.41 6.37 1.38
CA GLU A 159 -31.22 4.92 1.28
C GLU A 159 -29.80 4.62 0.82
N HIS A 160 -29.04 3.96 1.70
CA HIS A 160 -27.65 3.62 1.43
C HIS A 160 -27.60 2.51 0.39
N LEU A 161 -27.61 2.92 -0.88
CA LEU A 161 -27.48 2.02 -2.03
C LEU A 161 -26.37 1.00 -1.80
N ASN A 162 -26.73 -0.27 -1.96
CA ASN A 162 -25.83 -1.41 -1.90
C ASN A 162 -24.58 -1.13 -2.77
N PRO A 163 -23.34 -1.33 -2.27
CA PRO A 163 -22.12 -1.04 -3.03
C PRO A 163 -22.04 -1.73 -4.41
N ILE A 164 -22.67 -2.90 -4.58
CA ILE A 164 -22.78 -3.56 -5.89
C ILE A 164 -23.63 -2.72 -6.85
N ASP A 165 -24.82 -2.29 -6.42
CA ASP A 165 -25.77 -1.55 -7.26
C ASP A 165 -25.25 -0.12 -7.51
N ALA A 166 -24.58 0.49 -6.53
CA ALA A 166 -23.85 1.74 -6.70
C ALA A 166 -22.69 1.61 -7.72
N PHE A 167 -22.01 0.47 -7.79
CA PHE A 167 -21.01 0.21 -8.84
C PHE A 167 -21.66 -0.02 -10.21
N LEU A 168 -22.70 -0.87 -10.29
CA LEU A 168 -23.40 -1.14 -11.54
C LEU A 168 -24.02 0.13 -12.12
N GLY A 169 -24.57 1.02 -11.29
CA GLY A 169 -25.06 2.34 -11.68
C GLY A 169 -23.99 3.29 -12.22
N THR A 170 -22.69 2.99 -12.09
CA THR A 170 -21.62 3.72 -12.80
C THR A 170 -21.32 3.15 -14.19
N ILE A 171 -21.85 1.97 -14.54
CA ILE A 171 -21.76 1.37 -15.88
C ILE A 171 -23.00 1.80 -16.68
N ASP A 172 -23.18 3.11 -16.82
CA ASP A 172 -24.36 3.74 -17.37
C ASP A 172 -24.19 4.10 -18.86
N PHE A 173 -25.18 4.81 -19.41
CA PHE A 173 -25.12 5.37 -20.75
C PHE A 173 -23.87 6.22 -20.97
N ASN A 174 -23.60 7.15 -20.06
CA ASN A 174 -22.54 8.15 -20.21
C ASN A 174 -21.15 7.51 -20.24
N ALA A 175 -20.91 6.46 -19.44
CA ALA A 175 -19.68 5.71 -19.45
C ALA A 175 -19.42 5.00 -20.80
N ILE A 176 -20.48 4.48 -21.44
CA ILE A 176 -20.40 3.78 -22.73
C ILE A 176 -20.25 4.77 -23.88
N ASP A 177 -21.07 5.83 -23.90
CA ASP A 177 -21.12 6.85 -24.94
C ASP A 177 -19.79 7.64 -24.98
N SER A 178 -19.29 8.07 -23.82
CA SER A 178 -17.96 8.70 -23.68
C SER A 178 -16.83 7.78 -24.15
N CYS A 179 -16.92 6.47 -23.92
CA CYS A 179 -15.94 5.52 -24.44
C CYS A 179 -16.03 5.42 -25.98
N ALA A 180 -17.24 5.34 -26.53
CA ALA A 180 -17.49 5.27 -27.97
C ALA A 180 -16.95 6.52 -28.69
N ASP A 181 -17.19 7.72 -28.13
CA ASP A 181 -16.68 8.99 -28.65
C ASP A 181 -15.14 9.02 -28.75
N GLN A 182 -14.42 8.51 -27.76
CA GLN A 182 -12.94 8.43 -27.83
C GLN A 182 -12.49 7.52 -28.98
N PHE A 183 -13.14 6.35 -29.15
CA PHE A 183 -12.84 5.43 -30.25
C PHE A 183 -13.23 5.99 -31.63
N LEU A 184 -14.36 6.70 -31.74
CA LEU A 184 -14.80 7.39 -32.96
C LEU A 184 -13.86 8.54 -33.34
N GLY A 185 -13.47 9.38 -32.38
CA GLY A 185 -12.48 10.45 -32.60
C GLY A 185 -11.12 9.91 -33.03
N SER A 186 -10.68 8.79 -32.44
CA SER A 186 -9.47 8.08 -32.86
C SER A 186 -9.60 7.45 -34.25
N LEU A 187 -10.75 6.86 -34.61
CA LEU A 187 -11.03 6.35 -35.97
C LEU A 187 -10.97 7.47 -37.01
N CYS A 188 -11.60 8.61 -36.75
CA CYS A 188 -11.51 9.79 -37.61
C CYS A 188 -10.06 10.27 -37.77
N SER A 189 -9.28 10.26 -36.69
CA SER A 189 -7.85 10.59 -36.72
C SER A 189 -7.04 9.60 -37.57
N LEU A 190 -7.21 8.29 -37.38
CA LEU A 190 -6.55 7.24 -38.18
C LEU A 190 -6.89 7.33 -39.67
N ARG A 191 -8.18 7.50 -40.01
CA ARG A 191 -8.67 7.65 -41.38
C ARG A 191 -8.17 8.93 -42.05
N SER A 192 -7.84 9.97 -41.29
CA SER A 192 -7.26 11.23 -41.80
C SER A 192 -5.79 11.11 -42.27
N GLN A 193 -5.23 9.90 -42.26
CA GLN A 193 -3.93 9.51 -42.86
C GLN A 193 -2.67 10.15 -42.24
N GLU A 194 -2.82 10.87 -41.12
CA GLU A 194 -1.68 11.33 -40.32
C GLU A 194 -1.14 10.20 -39.44
N ARG A 195 -0.16 9.44 -39.97
CA ARG A 195 0.77 8.68 -39.12
C ARG A 195 1.66 9.67 -38.36
N MET A 196 1.11 10.27 -37.31
CA MET A 196 1.83 11.20 -36.45
C MET A 196 3.07 10.52 -35.89
N ASN A 197 4.24 11.07 -36.23
CA ASN A 197 5.48 10.64 -35.63
C ASN A 197 5.49 11.15 -34.18
N GLN A 198 5.79 10.30 -33.19
CA GLN A 198 5.92 10.73 -31.79
C GLN A 198 6.91 11.90 -31.63
N THR A 199 7.95 11.94 -32.47
CA THR A 199 8.91 13.06 -32.56
C THR A 199 8.27 14.36 -33.02
N GLU A 200 7.27 14.30 -33.91
CA GLU A 200 6.54 15.47 -34.43
C GLU A 200 5.53 16.00 -33.41
N VAL A 201 4.81 15.12 -32.71
CA VAL A 201 3.95 15.48 -31.57
C VAL A 201 4.77 16.18 -30.48
N ALA A 202 5.93 15.62 -30.11
CA ALA A 202 6.83 16.23 -29.14
C ALA A 202 7.37 17.59 -29.61
N ALA A 203 7.79 17.72 -30.88
CA ALA A 203 8.27 18.98 -31.44
C ALA A 203 7.17 20.06 -31.48
N ASN A 204 5.92 19.68 -31.81
CA ASN A 204 4.78 20.58 -31.82
C ASN A 204 4.39 21.02 -30.40
N SER A 205 4.43 20.12 -29.41
CA SER A 205 4.20 20.44 -27.99
C SER A 205 5.23 21.46 -27.47
N ILE A 206 6.53 21.19 -27.67
CA ILE A 206 7.62 22.12 -27.30
C ILE A 206 7.46 23.46 -28.03
N SER A 207 7.08 23.45 -29.31
CA SER A 207 6.88 24.66 -30.08
C SER A 207 5.68 25.49 -29.60
N ILE A 208 4.60 24.85 -29.15
CA ILE A 208 3.45 25.54 -28.55
C ILE A 208 3.86 26.15 -27.21
N GLU A 209 4.54 25.39 -26.34
CA GLU A 209 4.98 25.87 -25.02
C GLU A 209 5.91 27.09 -25.13
N GLN A 210 6.91 27.03 -26.02
CA GLN A 210 7.80 28.16 -26.31
C GLN A 210 7.03 29.38 -26.81
N SER A 211 6.02 29.17 -27.65
CA SER A 211 5.19 30.24 -28.19
C SER A 211 4.30 30.87 -27.11
N ILE A 212 3.67 30.08 -26.24
CA ILE A 212 2.89 30.55 -25.09
C ILE A 212 3.78 31.37 -24.15
N ARG A 213 4.97 30.88 -23.80
CA ARG A 213 5.94 31.62 -22.96
C ARG A 213 6.29 32.98 -23.59
N SER A 214 6.51 33.05 -24.91
CA SER A 214 6.75 34.32 -25.62
C SER A 214 5.55 35.27 -25.49
N LEU A 215 4.34 34.76 -25.71
CA LEU A 215 3.09 35.53 -25.60
C LEU A 215 2.89 36.11 -24.19
N THR A 216 3.24 35.35 -23.14
CA THR A 216 3.12 35.79 -21.73
C THR A 216 4.15 36.84 -21.34
N ILE A 217 5.39 36.77 -21.85
CA ILE A 217 6.49 37.66 -21.44
C ILE A 217 6.34 39.08 -22.01
N SER A 218 5.81 39.23 -23.23
CA SER A 218 5.76 40.53 -23.91
C SER A 218 4.43 40.74 -24.66
N PRO A 219 3.26 40.72 -23.99
CA PRO A 219 1.94 40.58 -24.60
C PRO A 219 1.61 41.53 -25.78
N TRP A 220 2.27 42.69 -25.83
CA TRP A 220 2.08 43.75 -26.84
C TRP A 220 3.02 43.68 -28.06
N ALA A 221 3.82 42.62 -28.22
CA ALA A 221 4.75 42.52 -29.35
C ALA A 221 4.01 42.31 -30.70
N SER A 222 4.50 42.97 -31.75
CA SER A 222 3.79 43.06 -33.05
C SER A 222 3.83 41.78 -33.89
N ASP A 223 4.66 40.80 -33.53
CA ASP A 223 4.73 39.47 -34.13
C ASP A 223 3.78 38.44 -33.48
N HIS A 224 3.19 38.77 -32.32
CA HIS A 224 2.26 37.89 -31.59
C HIS A 224 1.10 37.34 -32.44
N PRO A 225 0.43 38.11 -33.31
CA PRO A 225 -0.61 37.55 -34.18
C PRO A 225 -0.09 36.45 -35.12
N GLN A 226 1.16 36.55 -35.58
CA GLN A 226 1.79 35.51 -36.41
C GLN A 226 2.20 34.29 -35.60
N ILE A 227 2.60 34.48 -34.34
CA ILE A 227 2.89 33.39 -33.40
C ILE A 227 1.60 32.60 -33.11
N ILE A 228 0.50 33.28 -32.78
CA ILE A 228 -0.82 32.67 -32.55
C ILE A 228 -1.32 31.92 -33.79
N ALA A 229 -1.22 32.51 -35.00
CA ALA A 229 -1.61 31.84 -36.24
C ALA A 229 -0.79 30.56 -36.54
N LYS A 230 0.46 30.47 -36.07
CA LYS A 230 1.32 29.28 -36.19
C LYS A 230 1.10 28.24 -35.07
N ILE A 231 0.38 28.61 -34.01
CA ILE A 231 0.01 27.73 -32.90
C ILE A 231 -1.23 26.90 -33.27
N TRP A 232 -2.28 27.52 -33.84
CA TRP A 232 -3.58 26.84 -34.01
C TRP A 232 -3.53 25.49 -34.74
N PRO A 233 -2.88 25.33 -35.92
CA PRO A 233 -2.82 24.03 -36.59
C PRO A 233 -2.09 22.94 -35.78
N LYS A 234 -1.25 23.34 -34.81
CA LYS A 234 -0.55 22.41 -33.91
C LYS A 234 -1.43 21.95 -32.74
N HIS A 235 -2.43 22.73 -32.32
CA HIS A 235 -3.40 22.29 -31.33
C HIS A 235 -4.25 21.13 -31.86
N ASP A 236 -4.71 21.22 -33.11
CA ASP A 236 -5.46 20.13 -33.76
C ASP A 236 -4.62 18.84 -33.82
N ILE A 237 -3.32 18.97 -34.14
CA ILE A 237 -2.37 17.86 -34.13
C ILE A 237 -2.22 17.24 -32.73
N LEU A 238 -2.04 18.05 -31.69
CA LEU A 238 -1.95 17.56 -30.31
C LEU A 238 -3.26 16.91 -29.85
N LEU A 239 -4.43 17.49 -30.20
CA LEU A 239 -5.74 16.98 -29.82
C LEU A 239 -6.00 15.58 -30.40
N LYS A 240 -5.73 15.39 -31.69
CA LYS A 240 -5.78 14.06 -32.34
C LYS A 240 -4.83 13.07 -31.67
N SER A 241 -3.62 13.49 -31.33
CA SER A 241 -2.65 12.64 -30.62
C SER A 241 -3.13 12.25 -29.22
N MET A 242 -3.78 13.16 -28.49
CA MET A 242 -4.36 12.87 -27.17
C MET A 242 -5.51 11.85 -27.26
N GLN A 243 -6.38 11.98 -28.26
CA GLN A 243 -7.44 10.99 -28.51
C GLN A 243 -6.88 9.61 -28.82
N LEU A 244 -5.84 9.52 -29.67
CA LEU A 244 -5.18 8.26 -29.97
C LEU A 244 -4.54 7.63 -28.71
N SER A 245 -3.78 8.39 -27.93
CA SER A 245 -3.15 7.86 -26.70
C SER A 245 -4.16 7.47 -25.61
N THR A 246 -5.33 8.11 -25.54
CA THR A 246 -6.43 7.68 -24.66
C THR A 246 -6.97 6.30 -25.08
N VAL A 247 -7.16 6.07 -26.37
CA VAL A 247 -7.61 4.76 -26.89
C VAL A 247 -6.53 3.69 -26.73
N GLU A 248 -5.25 4.01 -26.95
CA GLU A 248 -4.14 3.11 -26.66
C GLU A 248 -4.10 2.70 -25.18
N LEU A 249 -4.34 3.65 -24.26
CA LEU A 249 -4.45 3.36 -22.82
C LEU A 249 -5.61 2.41 -22.51
N TYR A 250 -6.79 2.61 -23.11
CA TYR A 250 -7.93 1.71 -22.94
C TYR A 250 -7.63 0.30 -23.47
N ALA A 251 -7.02 0.18 -24.65
CA ALA A 251 -6.56 -1.10 -25.19
C ALA A 251 -5.54 -1.79 -24.27
N CYS A 252 -4.58 -1.05 -23.72
CA CYS A 252 -3.62 -1.59 -22.75
C CYS A 252 -4.29 -2.09 -21.46
N ARG A 253 -5.31 -1.40 -20.95
CA ARG A 253 -6.08 -1.82 -19.78
C ARG A 253 -6.87 -3.11 -20.05
N LEU A 254 -7.54 -3.20 -21.19
CA LEU A 254 -8.21 -4.42 -21.66
C LEU A 254 -7.23 -5.61 -21.73
N ILE A 255 -6.08 -5.44 -22.37
CA ILE A 255 -5.03 -6.47 -22.48
C ILE A 255 -4.50 -6.87 -21.09
N TYR A 256 -4.34 -5.92 -20.16
CA TYR A 256 -3.87 -6.20 -18.81
C TYR A 256 -4.90 -6.98 -17.98
N MET A 257 -6.17 -6.59 -18.03
CA MET A 257 -7.26 -7.25 -17.31
C MET A 257 -7.49 -8.68 -17.82
N THR A 258 -7.61 -8.84 -19.15
CA THR A 258 -7.76 -10.16 -19.78
C THR A 258 -6.50 -11.01 -19.60
N GLY A 259 -5.30 -10.43 -19.72
CA GLY A 259 -4.02 -11.13 -19.52
C GLY A 259 -3.79 -11.60 -18.07
N ILE A 260 -4.36 -10.92 -17.08
CA ILE A 260 -4.37 -11.40 -15.68
C ILE A 260 -5.37 -12.53 -15.49
N ALA A 261 -6.57 -12.45 -16.07
CA ALA A 261 -7.63 -13.43 -15.86
C ALA A 261 -7.43 -14.73 -16.66
N ALA A 262 -6.99 -14.62 -17.92
CA ALA A 262 -6.93 -15.74 -18.86
C ALA A 262 -6.11 -16.95 -18.36
N PRO A 263 -4.94 -16.81 -17.70
CA PRO A 263 -4.23 -17.95 -17.15
C PRO A 263 -5.03 -18.72 -16.09
N TYR A 264 -5.76 -18.02 -15.21
CA TYR A 264 -6.55 -18.67 -14.15
C TYR A 264 -7.78 -19.35 -14.73
N THR A 265 -8.51 -18.67 -15.62
CA THR A 265 -9.64 -19.25 -16.36
C THR A 265 -9.19 -20.48 -17.17
N TRP A 266 -8.02 -20.42 -17.83
CA TRP A 266 -7.46 -21.58 -18.54
C TRP A 266 -7.19 -22.76 -17.61
N VAL A 267 -6.55 -22.55 -16.44
CA VAL A 267 -6.32 -23.62 -15.46
C VAL A 267 -7.64 -24.19 -14.96
N GLU A 268 -8.62 -23.35 -14.63
CA GLU A 268 -9.94 -23.79 -14.17
C GLU A 268 -10.64 -24.65 -15.24
N THR A 269 -10.69 -24.18 -16.49
CA THR A 269 -11.30 -24.91 -17.61
C THR A 269 -10.64 -26.26 -17.85
N ILE A 270 -9.31 -26.34 -18.00
CA ILE A 270 -8.65 -27.63 -18.30
C ILE A 270 -8.74 -28.62 -17.13
N VAL A 271 -8.84 -28.14 -15.89
CA VAL A 271 -9.02 -28.99 -14.71
C VAL A 271 -10.44 -29.53 -14.64
N TRP A 272 -11.46 -28.70 -14.85
CA TRP A 272 -12.85 -29.15 -14.88
C TRP A 272 -13.16 -30.04 -16.08
N GLU A 273 -12.61 -29.74 -17.25
CA GLU A 273 -12.67 -30.61 -18.43
C GLU A 273 -12.11 -31.98 -18.08
N ALA A 274 -10.86 -32.06 -17.59
CA ALA A 274 -10.21 -33.31 -17.20
C ALA A 274 -10.96 -34.08 -16.10
N ILE A 275 -11.60 -33.40 -15.14
CA ILE A 275 -12.44 -34.03 -14.10
C ILE A 275 -13.72 -34.63 -14.70
N ASN A 276 -14.32 -33.98 -15.70
CA ASN A 276 -15.55 -34.43 -16.33
C ASN A 276 -15.34 -35.50 -17.42
N THR A 277 -14.14 -35.59 -18.00
CA THR A 277 -13.80 -36.57 -19.04
C THR A 277 -12.98 -37.77 -18.55
N GLU A 278 -12.22 -37.66 -17.46
CA GLU A 278 -11.37 -38.76 -16.98
C GLU A 278 -12.22 -39.97 -16.53
N PRO A 279 -12.08 -41.15 -17.16
CA PRO A 279 -12.94 -42.30 -16.89
C PRO A 279 -12.82 -42.81 -15.45
N SER A 280 -11.62 -42.75 -14.86
CA SER A 280 -11.43 -43.15 -13.45
C SER A 280 -12.09 -42.20 -12.46
N VAL A 281 -12.37 -40.94 -12.84
CA VAL A 281 -13.15 -39.99 -12.03
C VAL A 281 -14.64 -40.33 -12.08
N ASN A 282 -15.17 -40.55 -13.28
CA ASN A 282 -16.61 -40.70 -13.51
C ASN A 282 -17.13 -42.15 -13.46
N GLN A 283 -16.26 -43.12 -13.15
CA GLN A 283 -16.58 -44.56 -13.05
C GLN A 283 -17.07 -45.17 -14.38
N THR A 284 -16.65 -44.57 -15.50
CA THR A 284 -17.02 -45.01 -16.85
C THR A 284 -15.90 -45.81 -17.51
N SER A 285 -16.25 -46.61 -18.52
CA SER A 285 -15.26 -47.20 -19.42
C SER A 285 -14.63 -46.11 -20.29
N ALA A 286 -13.32 -46.19 -20.53
CA ALA A 286 -12.63 -45.24 -21.41
C ALA A 286 -13.16 -45.32 -22.86
N PRO A 287 -13.54 -44.20 -23.49
CA PRO A 287 -13.84 -44.14 -24.92
C PRO A 287 -12.68 -44.66 -25.78
N ALA A 288 -13.00 -45.21 -26.96
CA ALA A 288 -11.99 -45.81 -27.85
C ALA A 288 -10.96 -44.81 -28.42
N ASP A 289 -11.30 -43.52 -28.40
CA ASP A 289 -10.51 -42.38 -28.84
C ASP A 289 -9.88 -41.56 -27.68
N TYR A 290 -10.07 -42.01 -26.43
CA TYR A 290 -9.60 -41.30 -25.24
C TYR A 290 -8.08 -41.13 -25.21
N LYS A 291 -7.63 -39.86 -25.15
CA LYS A 291 -6.21 -39.49 -25.02
C LYS A 291 -6.02 -38.64 -23.76
N PRO A 292 -5.54 -39.23 -22.65
CA PRO A 292 -5.34 -38.48 -21.41
C PRO A 292 -4.28 -37.40 -21.58
N SER A 293 -4.62 -36.16 -21.23
CA SER A 293 -3.62 -35.09 -21.09
C SER A 293 -2.86 -35.22 -19.76
N TRP A 294 -1.79 -34.43 -19.59
CA TRP A 294 -1.06 -34.37 -18.31
C TRP A 294 -1.96 -33.93 -17.13
N VAL A 295 -3.02 -33.17 -17.40
CA VAL A 295 -4.03 -32.76 -16.40
C VAL A 295 -4.89 -33.95 -15.99
N HIS A 296 -5.33 -34.77 -16.95
CA HIS A 296 -6.07 -36.01 -16.65
C HIS A 296 -5.23 -36.94 -15.77
N GLN A 297 -3.93 -37.09 -16.07
CA GLN A 297 -3.01 -37.87 -15.24
C GLN A 297 -2.86 -37.28 -13.81
N LEU A 298 -2.78 -35.96 -13.67
CA LEU A 298 -2.74 -35.31 -12.34
C LEU A 298 -4.04 -35.54 -11.55
N VAL A 299 -5.20 -35.36 -12.17
CA VAL A 299 -6.52 -35.56 -11.55
C VAL A 299 -6.71 -37.03 -11.14
N LYS A 300 -6.31 -37.97 -12.01
CA LYS A 300 -6.31 -39.41 -11.72
C LYS A 300 -5.41 -39.78 -10.54
N ASP A 301 -4.19 -39.23 -10.49
CA ASP A 301 -3.27 -39.46 -9.38
C ASP A 301 -3.80 -38.86 -8.06
N LEU A 302 -4.42 -37.68 -8.10
CA LEU A 302 -5.09 -37.07 -6.95
C LEU A 302 -6.29 -37.90 -6.47
N LYS A 303 -7.13 -38.42 -7.37
CA LYS A 303 -8.24 -39.30 -7.00
C LYS A 303 -7.73 -40.61 -6.40
N GLY A 304 -6.70 -41.23 -6.99
CA GLY A 304 -6.04 -42.40 -6.42
C GLY A 304 -5.50 -42.13 -5.02
N LEU A 305 -4.92 -40.94 -4.79
CA LEU A 305 -4.44 -40.52 -3.48
C LEU A 305 -5.58 -40.38 -2.45
N TYR A 306 -6.70 -39.74 -2.81
CA TYR A 306 -7.85 -39.62 -1.90
C TYR A 306 -8.55 -40.96 -1.63
N LEU A 307 -8.51 -41.91 -2.56
CA LEU A 307 -9.07 -43.27 -2.37
C LEU A 307 -8.15 -44.22 -1.58
N SER A 308 -6.84 -43.95 -1.52
CA SER A 308 -5.84 -44.85 -0.91
C SER A 308 -5.93 -44.98 0.63
N GLY A 309 -6.75 -44.17 1.30
CA GLY A 309 -6.95 -44.24 2.75
C GLY A 309 -5.78 -43.73 3.60
N LEU A 310 -4.79 -43.07 2.99
CA LEU A 310 -3.64 -42.46 3.68
C LEU A 310 -4.09 -41.49 4.79
N HIS A 311 -3.30 -41.39 5.85
CA HIS A 311 -3.72 -40.71 7.06
C HIS A 311 -3.89 -39.19 6.85
N LYS A 312 -5.00 -38.66 7.38
CA LYS A 312 -5.34 -37.23 7.36
C LYS A 312 -4.16 -36.38 7.87
N SER A 313 -3.69 -35.43 7.05
CA SER A 313 -2.52 -34.55 7.24
C SER A 313 -1.17 -35.04 6.71
N GLU A 314 -1.09 -36.18 6.03
CA GLU A 314 0.11 -36.54 5.26
C GLU A 314 0.38 -35.51 4.13
N ILE A 315 1.66 -35.27 3.84
CA ILE A 315 2.12 -34.33 2.80
C ILE A 315 2.76 -35.14 1.68
N VAL A 316 2.23 -35.01 0.48
CA VAL A 316 2.62 -35.79 -0.71
C VAL A 316 3.25 -34.87 -1.76
N PRO A 317 4.46 -35.17 -2.24
CA PRO A 317 5.13 -34.36 -3.25
C PRO A 317 4.55 -34.61 -4.65
N PHE A 318 4.16 -33.53 -5.32
CA PHE A 318 3.75 -33.51 -6.73
C PHE A 318 4.82 -32.76 -7.56
N PRO A 319 5.80 -33.47 -8.14
CA PRO A 319 6.85 -32.86 -8.96
C PRO A 319 6.34 -32.53 -10.37
N SER A 320 6.57 -31.31 -10.84
CA SER A 320 6.15 -30.86 -12.17
C SER A 320 6.76 -31.71 -13.29
N THR A 321 7.99 -32.21 -13.11
CA THR A 321 8.70 -33.05 -14.11
C THR A 321 7.95 -34.31 -14.51
N LYS A 322 7.05 -34.83 -13.65
CA LYS A 322 6.21 -36.01 -13.95
C LYS A 322 5.09 -35.69 -14.96
N TYR A 323 4.64 -34.44 -15.03
CA TYR A 323 3.46 -34.02 -15.81
C TYR A 323 3.80 -33.00 -16.91
N LEU A 324 4.75 -32.11 -16.63
CA LEU A 324 5.26 -31.03 -17.47
C LEU A 324 6.80 -31.15 -17.59
N PRO A 325 7.34 -32.18 -18.29
CA PRO A 325 8.78 -32.43 -18.38
C PRO A 325 9.57 -31.34 -19.14
N HIS A 326 8.89 -30.45 -19.86
CA HIS A 326 9.48 -29.34 -20.61
C HIS A 326 9.45 -27.99 -19.88
N LEU A 327 9.03 -27.94 -18.62
CA LEU A 327 9.07 -26.73 -17.82
C LEU A 327 10.53 -26.36 -17.50
N GLU A 328 10.97 -25.14 -17.83
CA GLU A 328 12.37 -24.69 -17.66
C GLU A 328 12.91 -24.90 -16.24
N GLU A 329 12.08 -24.63 -15.24
CA GLU A 329 12.42 -24.75 -13.82
C GLU A 329 11.52 -25.82 -13.19
N PRO A 330 12.07 -26.97 -12.74
CA PRO A 330 11.27 -28.03 -12.14
C PRO A 330 10.82 -27.65 -10.72
N VAL A 331 9.52 -27.72 -10.46
CA VAL A 331 8.90 -27.30 -9.19
C VAL A 331 8.20 -28.51 -8.56
N THR A 332 8.37 -28.72 -7.26
CA THR A 332 7.60 -29.74 -6.51
C THR A 332 6.62 -29.07 -5.57
N HIS A 333 5.33 -29.28 -5.82
CA HIS A 333 4.28 -28.87 -4.89
C HIS A 333 4.17 -29.88 -3.74
N GLN A 334 3.90 -29.41 -2.54
CA GLN A 334 3.75 -30.25 -1.34
C GLN A 334 2.28 -30.29 -0.94
N HIS A 335 1.54 -31.25 -1.50
CA HIS A 335 0.09 -31.34 -1.32
C HIS A 335 -0.25 -31.94 0.04
N LYS A 336 -1.15 -31.30 0.80
CA LYS A 336 -1.62 -31.83 2.09
C LYS A 336 -2.94 -32.55 1.90
N ILE A 337 -3.00 -33.83 2.28
CA ILE A 337 -4.24 -34.61 2.18
C ILE A 337 -5.29 -34.07 3.17
N GLY A 338 -6.38 -33.53 2.60
CA GLY A 338 -7.57 -33.07 3.34
C GLY A 338 -8.44 -34.22 3.83
N ARG A 339 -9.58 -33.90 4.47
CA ARG A 339 -10.62 -34.92 4.73
C ARG A 339 -11.23 -35.31 3.39
N VAL A 340 -11.25 -36.60 3.05
CA VAL A 340 -11.98 -37.12 1.90
C VAL A 340 -13.47 -36.84 2.10
N LEU A 341 -14.10 -36.21 1.10
CA LEU A 341 -15.54 -36.01 1.07
C LEU A 341 -16.20 -37.24 0.42
N TYR A 342 -17.39 -37.63 0.86
CA TYR A 342 -18.09 -38.81 0.33
C TYR A 342 -19.13 -38.48 -0.73
N ASP A 343 -19.55 -37.22 -0.79
CA ASP A 343 -20.42 -36.71 -1.85
C ASP A 343 -19.65 -36.56 -3.18
N THR A 344 -20.29 -36.90 -4.30
CA THR A 344 -19.64 -36.97 -5.61
C THR A 344 -19.26 -35.60 -6.14
N ASP A 345 -20.12 -34.59 -5.97
CA ASP A 345 -19.86 -33.24 -6.48
C ASP A 345 -18.85 -32.51 -5.58
N ALA A 346 -18.93 -32.70 -4.26
CA ALA A 346 -17.92 -32.21 -3.33
C ALA A 346 -16.55 -32.88 -3.55
N GLN A 347 -16.50 -34.16 -3.96
CA GLN A 347 -15.25 -34.80 -4.42
C GLN A 347 -14.69 -34.14 -5.68
N LYS A 348 -15.54 -33.84 -6.66
CA LYS A 348 -15.12 -33.13 -7.89
C LYS A 348 -14.59 -31.73 -7.56
N GLU A 349 -15.26 -30.97 -6.68
CA GLU A 349 -14.78 -29.66 -6.23
C GLU A 349 -13.46 -29.74 -5.43
N GLN A 350 -13.30 -30.77 -4.59
CA GLN A 350 -12.06 -31.05 -3.87
C GLN A 350 -10.90 -31.39 -4.82
N LEU A 351 -11.14 -32.20 -5.85
CA LEU A 351 -10.18 -32.50 -6.92
C LEU A 351 -9.83 -31.24 -7.72
N ALA A 352 -10.83 -30.44 -8.10
CA ALA A 352 -10.63 -29.22 -8.87
C ALA A 352 -9.77 -28.19 -8.11
N THR A 353 -10.07 -27.99 -6.82
CA THR A 353 -9.29 -27.12 -5.93
C THR A 353 -7.83 -27.59 -5.85
N ALA A 354 -7.62 -28.88 -5.57
CA ALA A 354 -6.27 -29.43 -5.38
C ALA A 354 -5.43 -29.42 -6.68
N ALA A 355 -6.01 -29.81 -7.81
CA ALA A 355 -5.32 -29.78 -9.10
C ALA A 355 -4.96 -28.35 -9.52
N THR A 356 -5.89 -27.40 -9.31
CA THR A 356 -5.68 -25.98 -9.57
C THR A 356 -4.54 -25.41 -8.72
N ASP A 357 -4.51 -25.67 -7.42
CA ASP A 357 -3.43 -25.20 -6.53
C ASP A 357 -2.06 -25.79 -6.89
N ILE A 358 -2.00 -27.07 -7.28
CA ILE A 358 -0.77 -27.72 -7.75
C ILE A 358 -0.27 -27.07 -9.05
N ILE A 359 -1.14 -26.87 -10.05
CA ILE A 359 -0.79 -26.25 -11.33
C ILE A 359 -0.32 -24.81 -11.13
N ARG A 360 -1.06 -24.02 -10.35
CA ARG A 360 -0.69 -22.64 -9.97
C ARG A 360 0.67 -22.59 -9.28
N SER A 361 0.97 -23.55 -8.42
CA SER A 361 2.26 -23.67 -7.73
C SER A 361 3.40 -24.00 -8.69
N TRP A 362 3.18 -24.84 -9.70
CA TRP A 362 4.19 -25.16 -10.71
C TRP A 362 4.45 -24.02 -11.68
N LEU A 363 3.40 -23.29 -12.06
CA LEU A 363 3.47 -22.18 -13.04
C LEU A 363 3.67 -20.81 -12.39
N HIS A 364 3.95 -20.76 -11.08
CA HIS A 364 4.20 -19.54 -10.29
C HIS A 364 3.09 -18.47 -10.36
N PHE A 365 1.83 -18.90 -10.37
CA PHE A 365 0.68 -17.99 -10.38
C PHE A 365 0.64 -17.14 -9.08
N PRO A 366 0.33 -15.84 -9.17
CA PRO A 366 0.18 -14.97 -8.00
C PRO A 366 -0.98 -15.37 -7.05
N THR A 367 -0.71 -16.18 -6.02
CA THR A 367 -1.70 -16.59 -5.00
C THR A 367 -2.10 -15.47 -4.00
N THR A 368 -1.83 -14.21 -4.32
CA THR A 368 -2.22 -13.07 -3.46
C THR A 368 -3.73 -12.83 -3.51
N PRO A 369 -4.39 -12.45 -2.40
CA PRO A 369 -5.82 -12.14 -2.40
C PRO A 369 -6.23 -11.08 -3.42
N LYS A 370 -5.35 -10.12 -3.72
CA LYS A 370 -5.57 -9.14 -4.79
C LYS A 370 -5.65 -9.79 -6.18
N ALA A 371 -4.67 -10.60 -6.56
CA ALA A 371 -4.67 -11.23 -7.88
C ALA A 371 -5.85 -12.19 -8.06
N ILE A 372 -6.20 -12.94 -7.01
CA ILE A 372 -7.39 -13.81 -7.00
C ILE A 372 -8.67 -12.97 -7.18
N SER A 373 -8.84 -11.88 -6.43
CA SER A 373 -10.03 -11.03 -6.58
C SER A 373 -10.10 -10.30 -7.93
N GLN A 374 -8.96 -9.96 -8.51
CA GLN A 374 -8.87 -9.38 -9.85
C GLN A 374 -9.30 -10.37 -10.94
N TRP A 375 -8.86 -11.62 -10.88
CA TRP A 375 -9.36 -12.65 -11.79
C TRP A 375 -10.84 -12.95 -11.54
N MET A 376 -11.27 -13.17 -10.29
CA MET A 376 -12.68 -13.46 -9.96
C MET A 376 -13.63 -12.37 -10.49
N PHE A 377 -13.25 -11.09 -10.39
CA PHE A 377 -14.02 -9.96 -10.94
C PHE A 377 -14.20 -10.08 -12.46
N ILE A 378 -13.12 -10.30 -13.21
CA ILE A 378 -13.14 -10.44 -14.67
C ILE A 378 -13.87 -11.72 -15.11
N ALA A 379 -13.67 -12.84 -14.40
CA ALA A 379 -14.36 -14.09 -14.65
C ALA A 379 -15.87 -13.97 -14.41
N THR A 380 -16.29 -13.28 -13.34
CA THR A 380 -17.72 -13.02 -13.05
C THR A 380 -18.35 -12.16 -14.15
N ILE A 381 -17.64 -11.14 -14.64
CA ILE A 381 -18.13 -10.30 -15.75
C ILE A 381 -18.26 -11.12 -17.04
N ASN A 382 -17.22 -11.83 -17.48
CA ASN A 382 -17.25 -12.65 -18.70
C ASN A 382 -18.33 -13.75 -18.65
N LYS A 383 -18.69 -14.25 -17.46
CA LYS A 383 -19.75 -15.26 -17.27
C LYS A 383 -21.17 -14.73 -17.54
N VAL A 384 -21.35 -13.41 -17.49
CA VAL A 384 -22.66 -12.75 -17.66
C VAL A 384 -22.71 -11.90 -18.93
N ILE A 385 -21.59 -11.26 -19.31
CA ILE A 385 -21.48 -10.34 -20.45
C ILE A 385 -20.37 -10.85 -21.37
N ASP A 386 -20.76 -11.50 -22.46
CA ASP A 386 -19.87 -12.13 -23.46
C ASP A 386 -19.28 -11.11 -24.46
N ARG A 387 -18.74 -10.00 -23.95
CA ARG A 387 -18.14 -8.91 -24.75
C ARG A 387 -17.00 -8.25 -23.99
N HIS A 388 -15.78 -8.40 -24.49
CA HIS A 388 -14.61 -7.81 -23.84
C HIS A 388 -14.57 -6.27 -23.84
N SER A 389 -15.38 -5.58 -24.65
CA SER A 389 -15.44 -4.12 -24.68
C SER A 389 -15.86 -3.49 -23.35
N ILE A 390 -16.51 -4.23 -22.45
CA ILE A 390 -16.84 -3.75 -21.09
C ILE A 390 -15.59 -3.39 -20.28
N PHE A 391 -14.45 -4.03 -20.58
CA PHE A 391 -13.16 -3.76 -19.95
C PHE A 391 -12.45 -2.51 -20.50
N LEU A 392 -13.07 -1.76 -21.41
CA LEU A 392 -12.58 -0.45 -21.85
C LEU A 392 -13.14 0.69 -20.98
N LEU A 393 -14.23 0.44 -20.25
CA LEU A 393 -14.92 1.44 -19.44
C LEU A 393 -14.11 1.82 -18.19
N GLU A 394 -13.92 3.12 -17.94
CA GLU A 394 -13.19 3.64 -16.78
C GLU A 394 -13.73 3.15 -15.42
N PRO A 395 -15.06 3.02 -15.19
CA PRO A 395 -15.58 2.46 -13.94
C PRO A 395 -15.15 1.00 -13.71
N VAL A 396 -15.11 0.19 -14.78
CA VAL A 396 -14.72 -1.22 -14.73
C VAL A 396 -13.22 -1.36 -14.46
N TRP A 397 -12.38 -0.51 -15.08
CA TRP A 397 -10.96 -0.42 -14.76
C TRP A 397 -10.72 0.01 -13.30
N THR A 398 -11.43 1.03 -12.83
CA THR A 398 -11.34 1.54 -11.46
C THR A 398 -11.72 0.46 -10.45
N ALA A 399 -12.81 -0.26 -10.69
CA ALA A 399 -13.23 -1.41 -9.89
C ALA A 399 -12.19 -2.53 -9.90
N PHE A 400 -11.67 -2.90 -11.08
CA PHE A 400 -10.64 -3.91 -11.24
C PHE A 400 -9.36 -3.63 -10.42
N GLN A 401 -9.02 -2.37 -10.11
CA GLN A 401 -7.85 -2.07 -9.28
C GLN A 401 -8.01 -2.54 -7.82
N SER A 402 -9.25 -2.65 -7.31
CA SER A 402 -9.58 -3.10 -5.94
C SER A 402 -11.00 -3.70 -5.86
N PRO A 403 -11.30 -4.84 -6.51
CA PRO A 403 -12.68 -5.28 -6.76
C PRO A 403 -13.53 -5.46 -5.50
N LEU A 404 -12.93 -6.07 -4.46
CA LEU A 404 -13.58 -6.30 -3.17
C LEU A 404 -13.92 -4.99 -2.43
N LEU A 405 -13.09 -3.94 -2.57
CA LEU A 405 -13.37 -2.63 -1.98
C LEU A 405 -14.55 -1.92 -2.68
N THR A 406 -14.69 -2.15 -3.99
CA THR A 406 -15.79 -1.61 -4.78
C THR A 406 -17.10 -2.35 -4.49
N LEU A 407 -17.08 -3.69 -4.54
CA LEU A 407 -18.30 -4.51 -4.40
C LEU A 407 -18.79 -4.66 -2.95
N GLU A 408 -17.92 -4.58 -1.95
CA GLU A 408 -18.30 -4.77 -0.52
C GLU A 408 -18.29 -3.46 0.29
N GLY A 409 -17.92 -2.34 -0.34
CA GLY A 409 -17.76 -1.07 0.34
C GLY A 409 -16.71 -1.09 1.46
N ARG A 410 -16.99 -0.35 2.56
CA ARG A 410 -16.01 -0.03 3.62
C ARG A 410 -15.87 -1.09 4.73
N ASN A 411 -16.32 -2.33 4.52
CA ASN A 411 -16.29 -3.35 5.58
C ASN A 411 -14.86 -3.70 6.03
N GLN A 412 -14.60 -3.49 7.32
CA GLN A 412 -13.29 -3.67 7.94
C GLN A 412 -13.03 -5.17 8.20
N GLY A 413 -11.81 -5.65 7.94
CA GLY A 413 -11.31 -6.87 8.56
C GLY A 413 -11.60 -8.21 7.85
N SER A 414 -11.25 -8.36 6.57
CA SER A 414 -11.00 -9.71 6.01
C SER A 414 -9.83 -9.73 5.03
N ASN A 415 -8.67 -10.20 5.53
CA ASN A 415 -7.47 -10.43 4.70
C ASN A 415 -7.48 -11.80 3.99
N ASN A 416 -8.50 -12.64 4.23
CA ASN A 416 -8.56 -14.03 3.78
C ASN A 416 -9.71 -14.29 2.77
N ARG A 417 -10.05 -13.29 1.94
CA ARG A 417 -11.08 -13.43 0.91
C ARG A 417 -10.58 -14.28 -0.25
N THR A 418 -11.09 -15.50 -0.36
CA THR A 418 -10.77 -16.50 -1.39
C THR A 418 -11.78 -16.45 -2.55
N GLU A 419 -11.60 -17.33 -3.53
CA GLU A 419 -12.52 -17.59 -4.65
C GLU A 419 -13.95 -17.88 -4.18
N LYS A 420 -14.08 -18.53 -3.00
CA LYS A 420 -15.36 -18.93 -2.43
C LYS A 420 -16.08 -17.81 -1.67
N HIS A 421 -15.65 -16.55 -1.84
CA HIS A 421 -16.28 -15.41 -1.17
C HIS A 421 -17.71 -15.18 -1.69
N PRO A 422 -18.73 -15.04 -0.81
CA PRO A 422 -20.14 -14.96 -1.23
C PRO A 422 -20.43 -13.75 -2.14
N ILE A 423 -19.64 -12.67 -2.03
CA ILE A 423 -19.80 -11.47 -2.86
C ILE A 423 -19.79 -11.76 -4.36
N TRP A 424 -19.05 -12.77 -4.83
CA TRP A 424 -19.00 -13.08 -6.26
C TRP A 424 -20.33 -13.61 -6.78
N ARG A 425 -21.08 -14.36 -5.97
CA ARG A 425 -22.43 -14.83 -6.31
C ARG A 425 -23.44 -13.70 -6.28
N GLN A 426 -23.32 -12.79 -5.31
CA GLN A 426 -24.17 -11.58 -5.22
C GLN A 426 -23.92 -10.67 -6.43
N PHE A 427 -22.65 -10.43 -6.78
CA PHE A 427 -22.26 -9.66 -7.95
C PHE A 427 -22.72 -10.31 -9.27
N GLU A 428 -22.57 -11.64 -9.43
CA GLU A 428 -23.11 -12.38 -10.58
C GLU A 428 -24.64 -12.21 -10.70
N ALA A 429 -25.37 -12.28 -9.59
CA ALA A 429 -26.82 -12.12 -9.56
C ALA A 429 -27.26 -10.70 -9.92
N SER A 430 -26.67 -9.66 -9.31
CA SER A 430 -26.96 -8.26 -9.64
C SER A 430 -26.57 -7.93 -11.09
N LEU A 431 -25.42 -8.44 -11.57
CA LEU A 431 -24.97 -8.22 -12.94
C LEU A 431 -25.92 -8.86 -13.96
N ARG A 432 -26.55 -10.02 -13.66
CA ARG A 432 -27.60 -10.62 -14.50
C ARG A 432 -28.90 -9.81 -14.55
N GLN A 433 -29.20 -9.04 -13.50
CA GLN A 433 -30.37 -8.16 -13.47
C GLN A 433 -30.11 -6.82 -14.19
N HIS A 434 -28.85 -6.42 -14.31
CA HIS A 434 -28.40 -5.21 -14.99
C HIS A 434 -28.83 -5.20 -16.48
N PRO A 435 -29.21 -4.04 -17.06
CA PRO A 435 -29.63 -3.97 -18.46
C PRO A 435 -28.62 -4.56 -19.46
N LEU A 436 -27.30 -4.38 -19.23
CA LEU A 436 -26.24 -4.96 -20.10
C LEU A 436 -26.25 -6.49 -20.22
N ALA A 437 -26.85 -7.21 -19.25
CA ALA A 437 -26.98 -8.67 -19.32
C ALA A 437 -28.27 -9.12 -20.01
N LYS A 438 -29.19 -8.19 -20.31
CA LYS A 438 -30.45 -8.46 -21.02
C LYS A 438 -30.23 -8.21 -22.51
N PRO A 439 -30.49 -9.21 -23.38
CA PRO A 439 -30.61 -8.99 -24.81
C PRO A 439 -31.63 -7.89 -25.10
N HIS A 440 -31.38 -7.06 -26.11
CA HIS A 440 -32.30 -5.99 -26.56
C HIS A 440 -32.65 -4.95 -25.49
N SER A 441 -31.83 -4.77 -24.44
CA SER A 441 -31.93 -3.56 -23.61
C SER A 441 -31.31 -2.37 -24.36
N TRP A 442 -31.88 -1.18 -24.17
CA TRP A 442 -31.37 0.08 -24.73
C TRP A 442 -29.87 0.31 -24.40
N LEU A 443 -29.41 -0.17 -23.24
CA LEU A 443 -28.01 -0.06 -22.81
C LEU A 443 -27.13 -1.10 -23.50
N THR A 444 -27.67 -2.29 -23.77
CA THR A 444 -27.01 -3.38 -24.53
C THR A 444 -26.82 -2.97 -25.99
N GLU A 445 -27.80 -2.32 -26.62
CA GLU A 445 -27.69 -1.82 -27.99
C GLU A 445 -26.57 -0.77 -28.12
N LYS A 446 -26.51 0.19 -27.20
CA LYS A 446 -25.43 1.18 -27.15
C LYS A 446 -24.06 0.54 -26.88
N PHE A 447 -24.03 -0.52 -26.08
CA PHE A 447 -22.83 -1.29 -25.82
C PHE A 447 -22.34 -2.08 -27.04
N GLU A 448 -23.23 -2.62 -27.88
CA GLU A 448 -22.85 -3.25 -29.15
C GLU A 448 -22.35 -2.20 -30.17
N VAL A 449 -22.88 -0.97 -30.18
CA VAL A 449 -22.31 0.14 -30.99
C VAL A 449 -20.87 0.45 -30.56
N LEU A 450 -20.58 0.47 -29.25
CA LEU A 450 -19.21 0.56 -28.74
C LEU A 450 -18.38 -0.65 -29.21
N HIS A 451 -18.91 -1.86 -29.14
CA HIS A 451 -18.21 -3.09 -29.57
C HIS A 451 -17.78 -3.04 -31.04
N GLU A 452 -18.70 -2.72 -31.95
CA GLU A 452 -18.44 -2.60 -33.39
C GLU A 452 -17.47 -1.46 -33.70
N THR A 453 -17.56 -0.34 -32.98
CA THR A 453 -16.62 0.79 -33.11
C THR A 453 -15.19 0.36 -32.72
N VAL A 454 -15.05 -0.34 -31.59
CA VAL A 454 -13.77 -0.88 -31.10
C VAL A 454 -13.19 -1.90 -32.08
N MET A 455 -14.00 -2.83 -32.58
CA MET A 455 -13.56 -3.84 -33.55
C MET A 455 -13.13 -3.22 -34.88
N THR A 456 -13.84 -2.18 -35.33
CA THR A 456 -13.45 -1.37 -36.50
C THR A 456 -12.13 -0.67 -36.25
N TRP A 457 -11.91 -0.07 -35.08
CA TRP A 457 -10.63 0.56 -34.71
C TRP A 457 -9.47 -0.44 -34.66
N ILE A 458 -9.66 -1.63 -34.08
CA ILE A 458 -8.62 -2.68 -34.05
C ILE A 458 -8.27 -3.14 -35.48
N LYS A 459 -9.26 -3.23 -36.38
CA LYS A 459 -9.07 -3.61 -37.78
C LYS A 459 -8.35 -2.52 -38.59
N GLU A 460 -8.68 -1.25 -38.39
CA GLU A 460 -8.15 -0.12 -39.17
C GLU A 460 -6.80 0.41 -38.66
N SER A 461 -6.54 0.34 -37.34
CA SER A 461 -5.26 0.75 -36.74
C SER A 461 -4.07 -0.05 -37.26
N GLN A 462 -4.30 -1.20 -37.92
CA GLN A 462 -3.27 -2.09 -38.46
C GLN A 462 -2.12 -2.28 -37.48
N ILE A 463 -2.42 -2.60 -36.21
CA ILE A 463 -1.40 -2.85 -35.19
C ILE A 463 -0.51 -3.98 -35.73
N ASP A 464 0.68 -3.59 -36.21
CA ASP A 464 1.47 -4.44 -37.08
C ASP A 464 1.83 -5.70 -36.29
N ARG A 465 1.36 -6.85 -36.78
CA ARG A 465 1.63 -8.15 -36.16
C ARG A 465 3.14 -8.35 -35.97
N LYS A 466 3.94 -7.81 -36.90
CA LYS A 466 5.41 -7.80 -36.83
C LYS A 466 5.95 -6.82 -35.80
N ALA A 467 5.27 -5.73 -35.49
CA ALA A 467 5.65 -4.83 -34.40
C ALA A 467 5.37 -5.46 -33.03
N ILE A 468 4.25 -6.18 -32.87
CA ILE A 468 3.98 -7.00 -31.69
C ILE A 468 5.02 -8.12 -31.56
N GLU A 469 5.27 -8.89 -32.62
CA GLU A 469 6.28 -9.96 -32.64
C GLU A 469 7.69 -9.40 -32.34
N LYS A 470 8.04 -8.23 -32.88
CA LYS A 470 9.32 -7.56 -32.60
C LYS A 470 9.40 -7.05 -31.17
N ALA A 471 8.32 -6.52 -30.60
CA ALA A 471 8.27 -6.12 -29.19
C ALA A 471 8.40 -7.34 -28.27
N GLN A 472 7.71 -8.45 -28.58
CA GLN A 472 7.83 -9.73 -27.86
C GLN A 472 9.24 -10.32 -27.98
N LEU A 473 9.88 -10.26 -29.15
CA LEU A 473 11.26 -10.68 -29.37
C LEU A 473 12.25 -9.82 -28.56
N VAL A 474 12.07 -8.50 -28.55
CA VAL A 474 12.87 -7.58 -27.71
C VAL A 474 12.67 -7.88 -26.22
N PHE A 475 11.45 -8.15 -25.77
CA PHE A 475 11.17 -8.52 -24.38
C PHE A 475 11.80 -9.87 -23.99
N THR A 476 11.78 -10.84 -24.91
CA THR A 476 12.38 -12.17 -24.73
C THR A 476 13.91 -12.09 -24.69
N ASN A 477 14.51 -11.26 -25.54
CA ASN A 477 15.94 -10.99 -25.55
C ASN A 477 16.41 -10.22 -24.30
N ALA A 478 15.67 -9.18 -23.89
CA ALA A 478 15.96 -8.46 -22.64
C ALA A 478 15.90 -9.41 -21.43
N ARG A 479 14.98 -10.38 -21.43
CA ARG A 479 14.85 -11.40 -20.37
C ARG A 479 16.00 -12.43 -20.39
N SER A 480 16.52 -12.80 -21.55
CA SER A 480 17.67 -13.70 -21.66
C SER A 480 18.99 -13.01 -21.31
N GLU A 481 19.19 -11.75 -21.72
CA GLU A 481 20.33 -10.90 -21.31
C GLU A 481 20.36 -10.70 -19.78
N PHE A 482 19.20 -10.48 -19.15
CA PHE A 482 19.10 -10.36 -17.68
C PHE A 482 19.44 -11.67 -16.93
N ARG A 483 19.27 -12.84 -17.57
CA ARG A 483 19.76 -14.13 -17.03
C ARG A 483 21.26 -14.31 -17.29
N ALA A 484 21.76 -13.98 -18.48
CA ALA A 484 23.17 -14.13 -18.84
C ALA A 484 24.10 -13.26 -17.98
N GLY A 485 23.67 -12.05 -17.60
CA GLY A 485 24.45 -11.15 -16.73
C GLY A 485 24.60 -11.58 -15.26
N ASN A 486 23.87 -12.61 -14.80
CA ASN A 486 23.82 -12.98 -13.38
C ASN A 486 24.75 -14.13 -12.95
N THR A 487 25.57 -14.69 -13.86
CA THR A 487 26.52 -15.77 -13.54
C THR A 487 27.92 -15.30 -13.12
N SER A 488 28.19 -13.99 -13.08
CA SER A 488 29.46 -13.45 -12.59
C SER A 488 29.29 -12.39 -11.48
N SER A 489 29.60 -12.80 -10.25
CA SER A 489 30.00 -11.97 -9.08
C SER A 489 29.03 -10.92 -8.51
N GLY A 490 28.77 -11.02 -7.19
CA GLY A 490 28.59 -9.84 -6.32
C GLY A 490 27.18 -9.25 -6.22
N ALA A 491 26.26 -9.93 -5.54
CA ALA A 491 24.88 -9.47 -5.37
C ALA A 491 24.73 -8.13 -4.61
N LYS A 492 24.48 -7.03 -5.33
CA LYS A 492 23.76 -5.86 -4.81
C LYS A 492 22.26 -6.00 -5.12
N LYS A 493 21.43 -6.12 -4.08
CA LYS A 493 19.96 -6.08 -4.22
C LYS A 493 19.53 -4.76 -4.86
N ARG A 494 18.98 -4.80 -6.09
CA ARG A 494 18.16 -3.70 -6.61
C ARG A 494 16.92 -3.57 -5.72
N SER A 495 16.65 -2.35 -5.24
CA SER A 495 15.44 -2.03 -4.50
C SER A 495 14.21 -2.18 -5.41
N LYS A 496 13.09 -2.63 -4.84
CA LYS A 496 11.82 -2.70 -5.57
C LYS A 496 11.24 -1.29 -5.67
N THR A 497 11.39 -0.64 -6.82
CA THR A 497 10.57 0.53 -7.16
C THR A 497 9.10 0.08 -7.23
N LYS A 498 8.24 0.72 -6.41
CA LYS A 498 6.79 0.63 -6.60
C LYS A 498 6.46 1.32 -7.93
N GLY A 499 5.80 0.61 -8.86
CA GLY A 499 5.12 1.29 -9.95
C GLY A 499 4.01 2.18 -9.37
N PHE A 500 4.09 3.48 -9.61
CA PHE A 500 3.10 4.45 -9.17
C PHE A 500 2.19 4.82 -10.33
N ASN A 501 0.89 4.68 -10.12
CA ASN A 501 -0.14 5.21 -11.00
C ASN A 501 -1.09 6.02 -10.10
N SER A 502 -0.73 7.27 -9.86
CA SER A 502 -1.58 8.25 -9.19
C SER A 502 -2.12 9.19 -10.23
N ASP A 503 -3.44 9.35 -10.27
CA ASP A 503 -4.13 10.27 -11.16
C ASP A 503 -3.79 11.72 -10.79
N THR A 504 -2.79 12.28 -11.48
CA THR A 504 -2.27 13.65 -11.28
C THR A 504 -2.95 14.68 -12.17
N SER A 505 -3.97 14.29 -12.94
CA SER A 505 -4.69 15.15 -13.90
C SER A 505 -5.31 16.41 -13.29
N SER A 506 -5.60 16.39 -11.99
CA SER A 506 -6.20 17.48 -11.21
C SER A 506 -5.20 18.33 -10.41
N LEU A 507 -3.89 18.03 -10.46
CA LEU A 507 -2.87 18.83 -9.78
C LEU A 507 -2.43 20.03 -10.64
N PRO A 508 -2.03 21.16 -10.01
CA PRO A 508 -1.39 22.27 -10.73
C PRO A 508 -0.21 21.80 -11.59
N GLN A 509 0.04 22.45 -12.73
CA GLN A 509 1.13 22.03 -13.63
C GLN A 509 2.52 22.32 -13.04
N SER A 510 2.71 23.44 -12.34
CA SER A 510 4.00 23.79 -11.73
C SER A 510 4.28 22.99 -10.46
N LYS A 511 5.54 22.55 -10.28
CA LYS A 511 6.00 22.01 -8.99
C LYS A 511 5.91 23.04 -7.86
N ASP A 512 6.08 24.33 -8.15
CA ASP A 512 6.02 25.38 -7.12
C ASP A 512 4.59 25.61 -6.63
N ASP A 513 3.59 25.56 -7.50
CA ASP A 513 2.17 25.59 -7.10
C ASP A 513 1.83 24.38 -6.22
N ARG A 514 2.35 23.19 -6.57
CA ARG A 514 2.21 21.97 -5.75
C ARG A 514 2.89 22.10 -4.39
N ARG A 515 4.08 22.71 -4.31
CA ARG A 515 4.74 23.03 -3.03
C ARG A 515 3.92 24.05 -2.23
N MET A 516 3.28 25.01 -2.89
CA MET A 516 2.41 26.00 -2.24
C MET A 516 1.16 25.35 -1.62
N LEU A 517 0.62 24.25 -2.16
CA LEU A 517 -0.44 23.47 -1.50
C LEU A 517 -0.01 22.97 -0.11
N PHE A 518 1.27 22.60 0.05
CA PHE A 518 1.83 22.19 1.34
C PHE A 518 2.06 23.37 2.29
N VAL A 519 2.54 24.51 1.78
CA VAL A 519 2.64 25.76 2.57
C VAL A 519 1.25 26.22 3.06
N ASN A 520 0.24 26.16 2.19
CA ASN A 520 -1.14 26.51 2.55
C ASN A 520 -1.74 25.54 3.58
N PHE A 521 -1.39 24.25 3.53
CA PHE A 521 -1.72 23.29 4.58
C PHE A 521 -1.10 23.66 5.93
N LEU A 522 0.18 24.06 5.94
CA LEU A 522 0.85 24.56 7.15
C LEU A 522 0.20 25.85 7.67
N ARG A 523 -0.15 26.79 6.80
CA ARG A 523 -0.84 28.04 7.19
C ARG A 523 -2.23 27.78 7.77
N ARG A 524 -3.01 26.87 7.17
CA ARG A 524 -4.38 26.57 7.63
C ARG A 524 -4.44 26.01 9.05
N GLY A 525 -3.36 25.43 9.58
CA GLY A 525 -3.29 24.96 10.97
C GLY A 525 -2.93 26.03 12.00
N LEU A 526 -2.43 27.21 11.60
CA LEU A 526 -1.91 28.24 12.51
C LEU A 526 -2.89 28.69 13.61
N PRO A 527 -4.21 28.82 13.35
CA PRO A 527 -5.17 29.18 14.39
C PRO A 527 -5.15 28.26 15.62
N LEU A 528 -4.74 26.99 15.48
CA LEU A 528 -4.62 26.06 16.60
C LEU A 528 -3.48 26.42 17.57
N LEU A 529 -2.44 27.11 17.07
CA LEU A 529 -1.30 27.58 17.86
C LEU A 529 -1.56 28.96 18.45
N GLU A 530 -2.18 29.85 17.69
CA GLU A 530 -2.47 31.23 18.08
C GLU A 530 -3.64 31.33 19.08
N GLN A 531 -4.68 30.53 18.89
CA GLN A 531 -5.95 30.60 19.65
C GLN A 531 -6.10 29.42 20.62
N GLY A 532 -5.29 28.37 20.46
CA GLY A 532 -5.32 27.15 21.27
C GLY A 532 -6.34 26.11 20.79
N LEU A 533 -6.12 24.86 21.19
CA LEU A 533 -6.92 23.70 20.73
C LEU A 533 -8.40 23.79 21.13
N SER A 534 -8.70 24.25 22.34
CA SER A 534 -10.05 24.26 22.92
C SER A 534 -11.04 25.11 22.12
N VAL A 535 -10.59 26.23 21.55
CA VAL A 535 -11.39 27.10 20.68
C VAL A 535 -11.89 26.36 19.43
N HIS A 536 -11.11 25.38 18.95
CA HIS A 536 -11.36 24.73 17.67
C HIS A 536 -12.06 23.36 17.76
N VAL A 537 -12.22 22.78 18.96
CA VAL A 537 -12.93 21.49 19.20
C VAL A 537 -14.34 21.48 18.59
N ASN A 538 -15.01 22.63 18.62
CA ASN A 538 -16.36 22.83 18.07
C ASN A 538 -16.40 23.77 16.86
N SER A 539 -15.26 24.01 16.20
CA SER A 539 -15.18 24.89 15.02
C SER A 539 -16.03 24.40 13.84
N SER A 540 -16.59 25.34 13.08
CA SER A 540 -17.26 25.07 11.80
C SER A 540 -16.28 24.66 10.69
N ASP A 541 -14.98 25.05 10.78
CA ASP A 541 -13.98 24.49 9.88
C ASP A 541 -13.67 23.03 10.28
N LYS A 542 -14.22 22.10 9.48
CA LYS A 542 -13.99 20.66 9.59
C LYS A 542 -12.50 20.29 9.65
N PHE A 543 -11.60 21.07 9.04
CA PHE A 543 -10.14 20.85 9.12
C PHE A 543 -9.59 21.14 10.51
N LEU A 544 -9.88 22.33 11.05
CA LEU A 544 -9.43 22.76 12.39
C LEU A 544 -10.05 21.87 13.47
N LYS A 545 -11.36 21.59 13.38
CA LYS A 545 -12.08 20.66 14.29
C LYS A 545 -11.45 19.26 14.30
N LYS A 546 -11.11 18.71 13.13
CA LYS A 546 -10.49 17.38 13.02
C LYS A 546 -9.07 17.33 13.61
N MET A 547 -8.31 18.42 13.55
CA MET A 547 -7.03 18.54 14.25
C MET A 547 -7.20 18.71 15.76
N ALA A 548 -8.07 19.61 16.21
CA ALA A 548 -8.33 19.90 17.62
C ALA A 548 -8.81 18.67 18.40
N ASN A 549 -9.66 17.84 17.79
CA ASN A 549 -10.20 16.63 18.43
C ASN A 549 -9.20 15.46 18.49
N SER A 550 -8.03 15.55 17.84
CA SER A 550 -7.01 14.49 17.83
C SER A 550 -5.63 15.04 17.46
N PRO A 551 -5.03 15.92 18.28
CA PRO A 551 -3.84 16.68 17.91
C PRO A 551 -2.62 15.77 17.68
N ASP A 552 -2.31 14.82 18.56
CA ASP A 552 -1.22 13.85 18.32
C ASP A 552 -1.36 13.09 16.98
N LYS A 553 -2.60 12.87 16.52
CA LYS A 553 -2.90 12.18 15.27
C LYS A 553 -2.75 13.07 14.04
N PHE A 554 -3.17 14.34 14.09
CA PHE A 554 -3.33 15.20 12.92
C PHE A 554 -2.53 16.52 12.91
N MET A 555 -2.02 17.00 14.06
CA MET A 555 -1.28 18.25 14.18
C MET A 555 0.03 18.24 13.35
N PRO A 556 0.22 19.16 12.40
CA PRO A 556 1.43 19.21 11.56
C PRO A 556 2.66 19.71 12.31
N TYR A 557 2.50 20.48 13.38
CA TYR A 557 3.61 21.00 14.18
C TYR A 557 3.99 19.98 15.25
N ARG A 558 5.17 19.35 15.09
CA ARG A 558 5.56 18.15 15.84
C ARG A 558 5.68 18.41 17.35
N GLU A 559 6.29 19.52 17.72
CA GLU A 559 6.55 19.88 19.13
C GLU A 559 5.33 20.49 19.85
N HIS A 560 4.22 20.71 19.15
CA HIS A 560 2.98 21.27 19.70
C HIS A 560 1.88 20.21 19.92
N ALA A 561 2.18 18.94 19.66
CA ALA A 561 1.30 17.82 19.99
C ALA A 561 1.33 17.54 21.52
N PRO A 562 0.19 17.35 22.22
CA PRO A 562 0.15 17.24 23.69
C PRO A 562 1.08 16.20 24.29
N THR A 563 1.08 14.98 23.75
CA THR A 563 1.97 13.91 24.23
C THR A 563 3.45 14.25 24.03
N ARG A 564 3.79 15.09 23.04
CA ARG A 564 5.15 15.55 22.78
C ARG A 564 5.58 16.72 23.67
N ILE A 565 4.69 17.67 23.94
CA ILE A 565 4.95 18.79 24.87
C ILE A 565 5.40 18.25 26.24
N ILE A 566 4.71 17.21 26.72
CA ILE A 566 4.98 16.60 28.02
C ILE A 566 6.24 15.75 28.00
N SER A 567 6.43 14.90 26.98
CA SER A 567 7.64 14.08 26.92
C SER A 567 8.91 14.93 26.75
N ARG A 568 8.84 16.05 26.02
CA ARG A 568 9.96 16.99 25.90
C ARG A 568 10.50 17.43 27.25
N ASN A 569 9.62 17.69 28.21
CA ASN A 569 9.97 18.27 29.50
C ASN A 569 10.24 17.24 30.61
N LEU A 570 10.00 15.94 30.38
CA LEU A 570 10.00 14.89 31.43
C LEU A 570 10.73 13.59 31.04
N ILE A 571 11.09 13.44 29.76
CA ILE A 571 11.82 12.28 29.20
C ILE A 571 12.99 12.74 28.33
N TYR A 572 12.90 13.92 27.72
CA TYR A 572 13.87 14.43 26.74
C TYR A 572 14.53 15.75 27.15
N ASP A 573 14.55 16.06 28.45
CA ASP A 573 15.07 17.31 29.03
C ASP A 573 16.56 17.26 29.39
N ASP A 574 17.14 16.07 29.59
CA ASP A 574 18.58 15.87 29.84
C ASP A 574 19.29 15.12 28.68
N PRO A 575 20.11 15.80 27.87
CA PRO A 575 20.87 15.19 26.77
C PRO A 575 21.91 14.15 27.21
N GLU A 576 22.52 14.29 28.39
CA GLU A 576 23.55 13.36 28.85
C GLU A 576 22.91 12.10 29.46
N TRP A 577 21.82 12.26 30.21
CA TRP A 577 21.03 11.13 30.72
C TRP A 577 20.48 10.26 29.56
N LEU A 578 20.03 10.86 28.46
CA LEU A 578 19.60 10.14 27.25
C LEU A 578 20.71 9.30 26.58
N LYS A 579 21.99 9.58 26.84
CA LYS A 579 23.12 8.75 26.36
C LYS A 579 23.37 7.54 27.24
N THR A 580 22.82 7.51 28.46
CA THR A 580 22.91 6.37 29.35
C THR A 580 21.96 5.24 28.91
N PRO A 581 22.21 3.98 29.35
CA PRO A 581 21.26 2.90 29.13
C PRO A 581 19.86 3.18 29.72
N ILE A 582 19.78 3.85 30.88
CA ILE A 582 18.51 4.17 31.54
C ILE A 582 17.70 5.17 30.72
N GLY A 583 18.33 6.24 30.22
CA GLY A 583 17.67 7.21 29.36
C GLY A 583 17.14 6.58 28.07
N PHE A 584 17.95 5.77 27.41
CA PHE A 584 17.53 5.05 26.21
C PHE A 584 16.39 4.05 26.44
N TRP A 585 16.39 3.34 27.58
CA TRP A 585 15.28 2.48 27.97
C TRP A 585 13.95 3.25 28.08
N ASN A 586 13.99 4.45 28.67
CA ASN A 586 12.80 5.31 28.76
C ASN A 586 12.33 5.82 27.39
N VAL A 587 13.25 6.15 26.47
CA VAL A 587 12.93 6.49 25.08
C VAL A 587 12.23 5.32 24.36
N LEU A 588 12.71 4.09 24.55
CA LEU A 588 12.08 2.89 24.02
C LEU A 588 10.69 2.66 24.64
N CYS A 589 10.54 2.80 25.95
CA CYS A 589 9.25 2.62 26.63
C CYS A 589 8.23 3.68 26.17
N PHE A 590 8.64 4.94 26.08
CA PHE A 590 7.79 6.02 25.57
C PHE A 590 7.32 5.73 24.14
N ARG A 591 8.24 5.53 23.17
CA ARG A 591 7.83 5.34 21.77
C ARG A 591 7.23 3.96 21.48
N GLY A 592 7.68 2.92 22.15
CA GLY A 592 7.24 1.53 21.98
C GLY A 592 5.92 1.21 22.69
N VAL A 593 5.71 1.69 23.92
CA VAL A 593 4.58 1.31 24.79
C VAL A 593 3.65 2.49 25.08
N PHE A 594 4.18 3.62 25.57
CA PHE A 594 3.35 4.66 26.17
C PHE A 594 2.76 5.70 25.20
N PHE A 595 3.42 5.99 24.08
CA PHE A 595 3.02 7.10 23.19
C PHE A 595 1.54 7.05 22.79
N GLY A 596 0.83 8.15 23.07
CA GLY A 596 -0.59 8.34 22.76
C GLY A 596 -1.57 7.81 23.81
N SER A 597 -1.11 7.27 24.94
CA SER A 597 -1.97 6.85 26.06
C SER A 597 -2.23 7.96 27.07
N GLU A 598 -3.21 7.72 27.95
CA GLU A 598 -3.54 8.59 29.09
C GLU A 598 -2.30 8.83 29.98
N PHE A 599 -1.54 7.78 30.30
CA PHE A 599 -0.29 7.92 31.03
C PHE A 599 0.67 8.92 30.36
N ALA A 600 0.88 8.80 29.05
CA ALA A 600 1.82 9.66 28.32
C ALA A 600 1.31 11.10 28.11
N ARG A 601 -0.01 11.31 28.15
CA ARG A 601 -0.67 12.62 27.96
C ARG A 601 -0.89 13.37 29.27
N ASP A 602 -1.05 12.67 30.39
CA ASP A 602 -1.53 13.32 31.63
C ASP A 602 -0.55 13.17 32.81
N ASN A 603 0.25 12.09 32.85
CA ASN A 603 1.12 11.73 34.00
C ASN A 603 2.59 11.41 33.63
N GLY A 604 3.00 11.67 32.38
CA GLY A 604 4.23 11.14 31.78
C GLY A 604 5.48 11.34 32.63
N ARG A 605 6.33 10.33 32.70
CA ARG A 605 7.59 10.35 33.46
C ARG A 605 8.58 9.33 32.92
N HIS A 606 9.85 9.52 33.26
CA HIS A 606 10.84 8.45 33.23
C HIS A 606 10.80 7.57 34.49
N PHE A 607 11.49 6.45 34.42
CA PHE A 607 11.79 5.54 35.51
C PHE A 607 13.30 5.32 35.59
N GLU A 608 13.87 5.28 36.80
CA GLU A 608 15.30 5.03 37.01
C GLU A 608 15.65 3.55 36.89
N ASP A 609 14.73 2.69 37.31
CA ASP A 609 14.89 1.24 37.30
C ASP A 609 13.57 0.49 37.06
N LEU A 610 13.70 -0.82 36.84
CA LEU A 610 12.58 -1.70 36.57
C LEU A 610 11.66 -1.92 37.79
N ASP A 611 12.18 -1.78 39.01
CA ASP A 611 11.38 -1.96 40.24
C ASP A 611 10.47 -0.75 40.48
N GLN A 612 10.93 0.46 40.16
CA GLN A 612 10.13 1.67 40.14
C GLN A 612 8.99 1.58 39.09
N TRP A 613 9.27 1.04 37.91
CA TRP A 613 8.23 0.74 36.91
C TRP A 613 7.21 -0.30 37.45
N LYS A 614 7.68 -1.40 38.03
CA LYS A 614 6.82 -2.46 38.60
C LYS A 614 5.94 -1.93 39.74
N ALA A 615 6.51 -1.12 40.62
CA ALA A 615 5.76 -0.45 41.69
C ALA A 615 4.71 0.53 41.15
N PHE A 616 5.02 1.28 40.08
CA PHE A 616 4.09 2.25 39.49
C PHE A 616 2.98 1.62 38.65
N SER A 617 3.25 0.52 37.95
CA SER A 617 2.30 -0.16 37.06
C SER A 617 1.33 -1.10 37.80
N LYS A 618 1.71 -1.58 38.99
CA LYS A 618 0.87 -2.43 39.84
C LYS A 618 -0.52 -1.83 40.08
N GLY A 619 -1.56 -2.58 39.70
CA GLY A 619 -2.96 -2.22 39.92
C GLY A 619 -3.57 -1.25 38.90
N LYS A 620 -2.86 -0.93 37.81
CA LYS A 620 -3.40 -0.13 36.69
C LYS A 620 -3.70 -1.02 35.49
N ALA A 621 -4.76 -0.69 34.75
CA ALA A 621 -5.13 -1.40 33.52
C ALA A 621 -4.12 -1.16 32.40
N GLU A 622 -3.96 -2.11 31.47
CA GLU A 622 -3.06 -1.96 30.32
C GLU A 622 -3.46 -0.78 29.41
N SER A 623 -4.76 -0.52 29.26
CA SER A 623 -5.33 0.59 28.48
C SER A 623 -4.84 1.97 28.93
N TYR A 624 -4.56 2.14 30.22
CA TYR A 624 -3.98 3.37 30.78
C TYR A 624 -2.60 3.68 30.20
N PHE A 625 -1.82 2.63 29.90
CA PHE A 625 -0.48 2.72 29.34
C PHE A 625 -0.46 2.65 27.82
N ILE A 626 -1.45 2.03 27.17
CA ILE A 626 -1.36 1.61 25.77
C ILE A 626 -2.56 2.04 24.93
N VAL A 627 -2.27 2.77 23.86
CA VAL A 627 -3.19 2.96 22.74
C VAL A 627 -2.65 2.22 21.52
N LYS A 628 -3.29 1.09 21.16
CA LYS A 628 -2.87 0.23 20.03
C LYS A 628 -3.00 0.92 18.67
N THR A 629 -3.65 2.07 18.57
CA THR A 629 -3.85 2.84 17.32
C THR A 629 -3.02 4.14 17.25
N ALA A 630 -2.11 4.40 18.19
CA ALA A 630 -1.43 5.70 18.34
C ALA A 630 -0.69 6.19 17.07
N TYR A 631 -0.07 5.28 16.32
CA TYR A 631 0.61 5.61 15.06
C TYR A 631 -0.30 5.57 13.81
N GLY A 632 -1.60 5.25 13.99
CA GLY A 632 -2.67 5.34 12.99
C GLY A 632 -3.22 3.99 12.53
N SER A 633 -2.38 2.96 12.43
CA SER A 633 -2.81 1.57 12.23
C SER A 633 -2.81 0.82 13.57
N PHE A 634 -3.70 -0.16 13.73
CA PHE A 634 -3.73 -1.02 14.90
C PHE A 634 -2.42 -1.84 15.04
N GLN A 635 -1.86 -1.85 16.24
CA GLN A 635 -0.65 -2.56 16.65
C GLN A 635 -1.05 -3.59 17.71
N GLY A 636 -1.48 -4.77 17.27
CA GLY A 636 -1.96 -5.83 18.17
C GLY A 636 -0.92 -6.23 19.21
N ASP A 637 0.34 -6.30 18.78
CA ASP A 637 1.51 -6.70 19.58
C ASP A 637 1.95 -5.64 20.61
N ARG A 638 1.26 -4.50 20.79
CA ARG A 638 1.63 -3.50 21.81
C ARG A 638 1.16 -3.98 23.19
N SER A 639 2.10 -4.23 24.10
CA SER A 639 1.90 -4.74 25.48
C SER A 639 2.82 -3.99 26.46
N ILE A 640 2.49 -3.98 27.75
CA ILE A 640 3.36 -3.46 28.82
C ILE A 640 4.58 -4.35 29.09
N ASP A 641 4.53 -5.63 28.71
CA ASP A 641 5.61 -6.61 28.91
C ASP A 641 6.92 -6.19 28.22
N TRP A 642 6.83 -5.38 27.15
CA TRP A 642 8.00 -4.88 26.44
C TRP A 642 8.85 -3.92 27.26
N VAL A 643 8.33 -3.35 28.35
CA VAL A 643 9.13 -2.54 29.28
C VAL A 643 10.25 -3.39 29.89
N GLU A 644 9.97 -4.66 30.24
CA GLU A 644 10.99 -5.60 30.72
C GLU A 644 11.93 -6.03 29.57
N GLU A 645 11.39 -6.38 28.39
CA GLU A 645 12.22 -6.80 27.24
C GLU A 645 13.10 -5.65 26.68
N TYR A 646 12.75 -4.38 26.91
CA TYR A 646 13.62 -3.23 26.64
C TYR A 646 14.68 -3.04 27.74
N TRP A 647 14.33 -3.27 29.01
CA TRP A 647 15.29 -3.17 30.13
C TRP A 647 16.47 -4.13 29.94
N GLU A 648 16.20 -5.37 29.53
CA GLU A 648 17.23 -6.39 29.23
C GLU A 648 18.22 -5.99 28.11
N LYS A 649 17.88 -4.99 27.29
CA LYS A 649 18.63 -4.62 26.07
C LYS A 649 19.17 -3.20 26.09
N ARG A 650 18.92 -2.45 27.17
CA ARG A 650 19.31 -1.05 27.32
C ARG A 650 20.83 -0.85 27.20
N ASP A 651 21.61 -1.81 27.70
CA ASP A 651 23.08 -1.77 27.72
C ASP A 651 23.70 -1.88 26.31
N LEU A 652 22.91 -2.20 25.27
CA LEU A 652 23.33 -2.15 23.86
C LEU A 652 23.53 -0.72 23.33
N TRP A 653 23.05 0.30 24.05
CA TRP A 653 23.12 1.71 23.64
C TRP A 653 24.49 2.35 23.84
N GLU A 654 25.13 2.09 24.99
CA GLU A 654 26.40 2.71 25.36
C GLU A 654 27.54 2.47 24.33
N PRO A 655 27.72 1.27 23.75
CA PRO A 655 28.71 1.06 22.69
C PRO A 655 28.44 1.88 21.41
N LEU A 656 27.16 2.19 21.13
CA LEU A 656 26.79 3.00 19.98
C LEU A 656 27.04 4.49 20.25
N MET A 657 26.69 5.00 21.44
CA MET A 657 26.95 6.40 21.81
C MET A 657 28.44 6.74 21.89
N ASN A 658 29.28 5.76 22.21
CA ASN A 658 30.74 5.91 22.19
C ASN A 658 31.36 5.88 20.77
N LYS A 659 30.55 5.75 19.70
CA LYS A 659 31.03 5.81 18.31
C LYS A 659 31.40 7.25 17.94
N LYS A 660 32.69 7.50 17.70
CA LYS A 660 33.24 8.82 17.36
C LYS A 660 32.52 9.56 16.22
N ASP A 661 32.14 8.83 15.17
CA ASP A 661 31.47 9.36 13.98
C ASP A 661 30.05 8.77 13.89
N LEU A 662 29.23 9.04 14.90
CA LEU A 662 27.84 8.58 14.99
C LEU A 662 26.92 9.39 14.07
N THR A 663 26.10 8.70 13.28
CA THR A 663 25.15 9.31 12.35
C THR A 663 23.71 8.88 12.66
N ILE A 664 22.74 9.67 12.19
CA ILE A 664 21.31 9.30 12.23
C ILE A 664 21.03 7.93 11.57
N PHE A 665 21.83 7.53 10.58
CA PHE A 665 21.67 6.23 9.91
C PHE A 665 22.16 5.06 10.76
N ASP A 666 23.22 5.26 11.57
CA ASP A 666 23.69 4.24 12.50
C ASP A 666 22.63 3.91 13.55
N ILE A 667 21.98 4.95 14.10
CA ILE A 667 20.88 4.79 15.08
C ILE A 667 19.65 4.18 14.41
N TYR A 668 19.31 4.59 13.19
CA TYR A 668 18.22 3.98 12.44
C TYR A 668 18.44 2.49 12.20
N ASP A 669 19.65 2.11 11.78
CA ASP A 669 19.98 0.71 11.52
C ASP A 669 20.08 -0.09 12.84
N PHE A 670 20.61 0.49 13.92
CA PHE A 670 20.61 -0.08 15.28
C PHE A 670 19.20 -0.41 15.78
N LEU A 671 18.28 0.56 15.74
CA LEU A 671 16.89 0.39 16.17
C LEU A 671 16.12 -0.67 15.36
N LEU A 672 16.60 -1.00 14.15
CA LEU A 672 16.01 -2.01 13.28
C LEU A 672 16.84 -3.30 13.19
N GLN A 673 17.91 -3.45 14.00
CA GLN A 673 18.69 -4.69 14.04
C GLN A 673 17.80 -5.88 14.36
N SER A 674 18.08 -6.99 13.68
CA SER A 674 17.49 -8.29 13.98
C SER A 674 18.51 -9.12 14.76
N SER A 675 18.05 -9.93 15.70
CA SER A 675 18.91 -10.83 16.48
C SER A 675 19.60 -11.84 15.55
N ALA A 676 20.84 -11.54 15.18
CA ALA A 676 21.70 -12.38 14.35
C ALA A 676 22.52 -13.33 15.21
N GLY A 677 21.84 -14.18 15.99
CA GLY A 677 22.47 -15.23 16.78
C GLY A 677 21.84 -15.41 18.14
N GLY A 678 21.14 -16.54 18.32
CA GLY A 678 20.85 -17.07 19.64
C GLY A 678 22.14 -17.60 20.28
N GLY A 679 22.91 -16.70 20.90
CA GLY A 679 23.99 -17.08 21.81
C GLY A 679 23.41 -17.90 22.96
N ARG A 680 24.04 -19.02 23.29
CA ARG A 680 23.62 -19.89 24.39
C ARG A 680 23.65 -19.13 25.72
N SER A 681 22.48 -18.76 26.25
CA SER A 681 22.37 -18.53 27.69
C SER A 681 22.37 -19.89 28.39
N THR A 682 23.40 -20.13 29.21
CA THR A 682 23.52 -21.34 30.01
C THR A 682 22.78 -21.17 31.34
N SER A 683 21.49 -21.51 31.35
CA SER A 683 20.79 -21.82 32.60
C SER A 683 20.33 -23.29 32.61
N SER A 684 20.40 -23.91 33.78
CA SER A 684 20.38 -25.36 33.96
C SER A 684 18.96 -25.93 34.08
N ARG A 685 18.61 -26.80 33.12
CA ARG A 685 17.63 -27.92 33.19
C ARG A 685 16.38 -27.75 34.09
N LYS A 686 15.22 -27.87 33.44
CA LYS A 686 14.25 -28.92 33.85
C LYS A 686 13.82 -29.72 32.62
N ARG A 687 14.04 -31.04 32.64
CA ARG A 687 13.59 -31.98 31.60
C ARG A 687 12.12 -32.32 31.86
N GLY A 688 11.26 -32.21 30.85
CA GLY A 688 9.89 -32.74 30.91
C GLY A 688 9.08 -32.35 29.67
N SER A 689 8.39 -33.33 29.08
CA SER A 689 7.50 -33.24 27.92
C SER A 689 8.11 -32.88 26.56
N TRP A 690 8.07 -33.85 25.65
CA TRP A 690 8.16 -33.67 24.19
C TRP A 690 6.75 -33.84 23.63
N GLN A 691 6.16 -32.82 23.02
CA GLN A 691 5.02 -32.96 22.10
C GLN A 691 5.05 -31.82 21.07
N SER A 692 4.84 -32.17 19.81
CA SER A 692 5.46 -31.48 18.67
C SER A 692 4.75 -30.20 18.21
N ALA A 693 5.55 -29.18 17.87
CA ALA A 693 5.09 -27.90 17.37
C ALA A 693 4.60 -27.95 15.91
N LYS A 694 3.62 -27.09 15.60
CA LYS A 694 3.08 -26.83 14.25
C LYS A 694 4.10 -26.04 13.40
N GLY A 695 4.44 -26.55 12.21
CA GLY A 695 5.02 -25.75 11.10
C GLY A 695 3.91 -25.28 10.14
N ASN A 696 4.04 -24.23 9.33
CA ASN A 696 5.24 -23.46 8.96
C ASN A 696 4.99 -21.95 9.04
N ASN A 697 5.50 -21.28 10.07
CA ASN A 697 5.82 -19.85 9.97
C ASN A 697 7.29 -19.73 9.54
N LYS A 698 7.56 -19.01 8.45
CA LYS A 698 8.91 -18.48 8.20
C LYS A 698 9.23 -17.57 9.38
N SER A 699 10.15 -17.99 10.25
CA SER A 699 10.61 -17.15 11.37
C SER A 699 11.29 -15.91 10.80
N THR A 700 10.52 -14.82 10.70
CA THR A 700 11.10 -13.49 10.55
C THR A 700 12.08 -13.30 11.70
N PRO A 701 13.35 -12.93 11.43
CA PRO A 701 14.36 -12.89 12.47
C PRO A 701 13.90 -11.92 13.58
N LYS A 702 13.86 -12.39 14.84
CA LYS A 702 13.28 -11.60 15.94
C LYS A 702 14.05 -10.28 16.02
N LYS A 703 13.34 -9.16 15.91
CA LYS A 703 13.94 -7.83 16.08
C LYS A 703 14.57 -7.72 17.45
N VAL A 704 15.66 -6.96 17.56
CA VAL A 704 16.26 -6.63 18.87
C VAL A 704 15.24 -5.84 19.69
N PHE A 705 14.61 -4.81 19.12
CA PHE A 705 13.58 -4.03 19.79
C PHE A 705 12.18 -4.34 19.21
N VAL A 706 11.33 -4.99 20.02
CA VAL A 706 9.93 -5.29 19.67
C VAL A 706 9.16 -3.96 19.52
N ASN A 707 8.14 -3.91 18.65
CA ASN A 707 7.35 -2.71 18.32
C ASN A 707 8.10 -1.49 17.75
N ILE A 708 9.44 -1.50 17.71
CA ILE A 708 10.22 -0.49 17.01
C ILE A 708 10.25 -0.83 15.51
N GLY A 709 9.37 -0.17 14.77
CA GLY A 709 9.32 -0.18 13.30
C GLY A 709 10.09 0.99 12.70
N SER A 710 10.24 1.01 11.38
CA SER A 710 10.89 2.12 10.65
C SER A 710 10.29 3.49 10.99
N LEU A 711 8.97 3.55 11.21
CA LEU A 711 8.28 4.76 11.67
C LEU A 711 8.67 5.13 13.11
N THR A 712 8.67 4.17 14.03
CA THR A 712 9.07 4.41 15.43
C THR A 712 10.53 4.83 15.52
N ALA A 713 11.41 4.25 14.69
CA ALA A 713 12.83 4.56 14.65
C ALA A 713 13.12 5.99 14.17
N ILE A 714 12.49 6.46 13.09
CA ILE A 714 12.67 7.86 12.64
C ILE A 714 12.08 8.86 13.66
N LEU A 715 11.01 8.50 14.36
CA LEU A 715 10.46 9.33 15.44
C LEU A 715 11.42 9.43 16.64
N ILE A 716 12.00 8.30 17.08
CA ILE A 716 13.03 8.28 18.13
C ILE A 716 14.22 9.18 17.75
N ILE A 717 14.72 9.05 16.52
CA ILE A 717 15.84 9.89 16.03
C ILE A 717 15.45 11.37 16.08
N GLY A 718 14.24 11.73 15.63
CA GLY A 718 13.76 13.11 15.72
C GLY A 718 13.63 13.63 17.17
N ASP A 719 13.28 12.78 18.14
CA ASP A 719 13.29 13.20 19.55
C ASP A 719 14.71 13.40 20.08
N LEU A 720 15.65 12.53 19.71
CA LEU A 720 17.06 12.65 20.09
C LEU A 720 17.74 13.87 19.44
N VAL A 721 17.29 14.29 18.25
CA VAL A 721 17.72 15.56 17.64
C VAL A 721 17.18 16.76 18.42
N TYR A 722 15.89 16.78 18.78
CA TYR A 722 15.34 17.88 19.59
C TYR A 722 15.83 17.92 21.04
N ALA A 723 16.37 16.81 21.54
CA ALA A 723 17.00 16.72 22.84
C ALA A 723 18.52 16.97 22.79
N ASP A 724 19.04 17.55 21.69
CA ASP A 724 20.47 17.84 21.47
C ASP A 724 21.45 16.65 21.62
N VAL A 725 20.95 15.41 21.63
CA VAL A 725 21.77 14.19 21.59
C VAL A 725 22.37 13.97 20.20
N LEU A 726 21.68 14.45 19.17
CA LEU A 726 22.09 14.38 17.77
C LEU A 726 22.01 15.76 17.10
N PRO A 727 22.94 16.11 16.20
CA PRO A 727 22.86 17.37 15.47
C PRO A 727 21.66 17.36 14.50
N MET A 728 21.06 18.54 14.31
CA MET A 728 20.01 18.75 13.31
C MET A 728 20.48 18.32 11.91
N PRO A 729 19.81 17.36 11.26
CA PRO A 729 20.25 16.82 9.97
C PRO A 729 19.97 17.77 8.82
N SER A 730 20.72 17.62 7.72
CA SER A 730 20.38 18.32 6.48
C SER A 730 19.06 17.78 5.90
N ALA A 731 18.31 18.62 5.16
CA ALA A 731 17.12 18.17 4.44
C ALA A 731 17.43 17.02 3.47
N LEU A 732 18.62 16.98 2.87
CA LEU A 732 19.05 15.89 2.01
C LEU A 732 19.26 14.58 2.79
N ASP A 733 19.83 14.63 4.00
CA ASP A 733 20.03 13.43 4.84
C ASP A 733 18.73 12.94 5.45
N TRP A 734 17.84 13.84 5.87
CA TRP A 734 16.50 13.47 6.31
C TRP A 734 15.66 12.89 5.15
N GLY A 735 15.80 13.45 3.95
CA GLY A 735 15.20 12.91 2.73
C GLY A 735 15.65 11.47 2.39
N LYS A 736 16.91 11.10 2.67
CA LYS A 736 17.38 9.71 2.58
C LYS A 736 16.72 8.81 3.63
N LEU A 737 16.42 9.31 4.83
CA LEU A 737 15.61 8.56 5.81
C LEU A 737 14.16 8.42 5.36
N ILE A 738 13.53 9.46 4.78
CA ILE A 738 12.18 9.38 4.21
C ILE A 738 12.11 8.28 3.13
N GLU A 739 13.09 8.23 2.23
CA GLU A 739 13.23 7.18 1.22
C GLU A 739 13.38 5.78 1.85
N LYS A 740 14.29 5.63 2.81
CA LYS A 740 14.59 4.37 3.51
C LYS A 740 13.43 3.86 4.37
N VAL A 741 12.59 4.76 4.89
CA VAL A 741 11.39 4.45 5.67
C VAL A 741 10.22 4.09 4.76
N GLY A 742 10.01 4.82 3.66
CA GLY A 742 8.98 4.54 2.66
C GLY A 742 7.55 4.60 3.20
N LYS A 743 7.23 5.60 4.03
CA LYS A 743 5.92 5.79 4.69
C LYS A 743 5.29 7.15 4.37
N GLY A 744 4.62 7.78 5.35
CA GLY A 744 3.63 8.85 5.13
C GLY A 744 4.17 10.07 4.40
N ALA A 745 5.40 10.51 4.68
CA ALA A 745 5.99 11.66 4.00
C ALA A 745 6.28 11.37 2.52
N LEU A 746 6.79 10.19 2.19
CA LEU A 746 6.97 9.75 0.80
C LEU A 746 5.61 9.68 0.07
N ASP A 747 4.60 9.05 0.70
CA ASP A 747 3.25 9.00 0.13
C ASP A 747 2.67 10.42 -0.10
N ALA A 748 3.00 11.38 0.75
CA ALA A 748 2.55 12.78 0.64
C ALA A 748 3.25 13.53 -0.50
N MET A 749 4.58 13.38 -0.63
CA MET A 749 5.33 14.00 -1.73
C MET A 749 4.89 13.49 -3.10
N ILE A 750 4.47 12.21 -3.17
CA ILE A 750 3.90 11.62 -4.38
C ILE A 750 2.47 12.12 -4.62
N MET A 751 1.64 12.22 -3.57
CA MET A 751 0.31 12.84 -3.64
C MET A 751 0.37 14.31 -4.09
N LEU A 752 1.43 15.03 -3.71
CA LEU A 752 1.75 16.39 -4.15
C LEU A 752 2.46 16.43 -5.52
N GLY A 753 2.72 15.31 -6.19
CA GLY A 753 3.38 15.28 -7.50
C GLY A 753 4.76 15.94 -7.52
N LEU A 754 5.54 15.83 -6.42
CA LEU A 754 6.88 16.43 -6.27
C LEU A 754 8.01 15.49 -6.74
N ILE A 755 7.70 14.22 -6.97
CA ILE A 755 8.64 13.17 -7.38
C ILE A 755 8.28 12.73 -8.80
N ASP A 756 9.26 12.75 -9.69
CA ASP A 756 9.20 12.31 -11.09
C ASP A 756 10.46 11.50 -11.43
N GLU A 757 10.64 11.15 -12.71
CA GLU A 757 11.75 10.29 -13.14
C GLU A 757 13.15 10.90 -12.91
N ASP A 758 13.25 12.23 -12.92
CA ASP A 758 14.50 12.98 -12.72
C ASP A 758 14.77 13.34 -11.25
N THR A 759 13.74 13.40 -10.39
CA THR A 759 13.87 13.89 -9.01
C THR A 759 13.87 12.76 -7.98
N THR A 760 15.05 12.48 -7.39
CA THR A 760 15.16 11.53 -6.27
C THR A 760 14.39 12.00 -5.03
N VAL A 761 13.93 11.06 -4.17
CA VAL A 761 13.21 11.41 -2.93
C VAL A 761 14.00 12.40 -2.05
N PRO A 762 15.32 12.24 -1.83
CA PRO A 762 16.07 13.21 -1.03
C PRO A 762 16.11 14.61 -1.63
N GLN A 763 16.21 14.72 -2.96
CA GLN A 763 16.22 16.01 -3.64
C GLN A 763 14.83 16.66 -3.61
N ALA A 764 13.77 15.91 -3.89
CA ALA A 764 12.40 16.42 -3.86
C ALA A 764 12.01 16.96 -2.46
N PHE A 765 12.51 16.34 -1.39
CA PHE A 765 12.29 16.82 -0.03
C PHE A 765 13.15 18.05 0.30
N ALA A 766 14.42 18.06 -0.09
CA ALA A 766 15.29 19.24 0.08
C ALA A 766 14.78 20.46 -0.69
N ASP A 767 14.26 20.28 -1.91
CA ASP A 767 13.65 21.36 -2.70
C ASP A 767 12.36 21.88 -2.04
N LEU A 768 11.55 20.98 -1.46
CA LEU A 768 10.35 21.37 -0.72
C LEU A 768 10.70 22.14 0.55
N ASP A 769 11.66 21.67 1.34
CA ASP A 769 12.10 22.36 2.57
C ASP A 769 12.70 23.74 2.27
N ALA A 770 13.53 23.85 1.22
CA ALA A 770 14.06 25.13 0.76
C ALA A 770 12.95 26.09 0.28
N PHE A 771 11.91 25.57 -0.39
CA PHE A 771 10.74 26.34 -0.79
C PHE A 771 9.95 26.82 0.43
N VAL A 772 9.59 25.93 1.37
CA VAL A 772 8.83 26.28 2.57
C VAL A 772 9.59 27.29 3.43
N ASN A 773 10.91 27.16 3.57
CA ASN A 773 11.76 28.13 4.27
C ASN A 773 11.77 29.52 3.62
N ARG A 774 11.54 29.62 2.31
CA ARG A 774 11.44 30.89 1.57
C ARG A 774 10.04 31.50 1.65
N GLU A 775 8.99 30.67 1.55
CA GLU A 775 7.60 31.15 1.51
C GLU A 775 7.02 31.44 2.90
N LEU A 776 7.47 30.76 3.96
CA LEU A 776 7.07 31.07 5.34
C LEU A 776 7.90 32.22 5.93
N THR A 777 7.22 33.17 6.56
CA THR A 777 7.84 34.26 7.32
C THR A 777 8.61 33.75 8.53
N SER A 778 9.51 34.57 9.08
CA SER A 778 10.25 34.22 10.31
C SER A 778 9.31 34.03 11.51
N GLU A 779 8.20 34.76 11.56
CA GLU A 779 7.19 34.65 12.61
C GLU A 779 6.43 33.33 12.49
N GLU A 780 5.92 32.98 11.31
CA GLU A 780 5.28 31.68 11.04
C GLU A 780 6.20 30.52 11.40
N LYS A 781 7.47 30.56 10.98
CA LYS A 781 8.44 29.50 11.29
C LYS A 781 8.73 29.38 12.78
N SER A 782 8.80 30.51 13.50
CA SER A 782 8.98 30.55 14.96
C SER A 782 7.77 29.94 15.68
N VAL A 783 6.56 30.37 15.32
CA VAL A 783 5.30 29.89 15.93
C VAL A 783 5.10 28.40 15.69
N MET A 784 5.37 27.91 14.47
CA MET A 784 5.23 26.49 14.10
C MET A 784 6.33 25.57 14.66
N THR A 785 7.41 26.11 15.23
CA THR A 785 8.73 25.43 15.33
C THR A 785 9.08 24.68 14.04
N TYR A 786 9.10 25.42 12.92
CA TYR A 786 9.38 24.84 11.61
C TYR A 786 10.87 24.57 11.41
N ASP A 787 11.17 23.30 11.13
CA ASP A 787 12.46 22.78 10.69
C ASP A 787 12.24 21.54 9.80
N VAL A 788 13.33 20.86 9.46
CA VAL A 788 13.34 19.63 8.65
C VAL A 788 12.50 18.48 9.23
N LEU A 789 12.42 18.36 10.56
CA LEU A 789 11.67 17.31 11.26
C LEU A 789 10.18 17.66 11.27
N THR A 790 9.84 18.91 11.54
CA THR A 790 8.47 19.44 11.43
C THR A 790 7.98 19.36 9.98
N GLY A 791 8.84 19.57 8.98
CA GLY A 791 8.53 19.37 7.55
C GLY A 791 8.15 17.93 7.19
N GLU A 792 8.93 16.94 7.63
CA GLU A 792 8.62 15.51 7.40
C GLU A 792 7.33 15.09 8.11
N HIS A 793 7.21 15.43 9.40
CA HIS A 793 6.03 15.07 10.19
C HIS A 793 4.77 15.74 9.61
N SER A 794 4.87 16.99 9.17
CA SER A 794 3.81 17.71 8.45
C SER A 794 3.40 17.00 7.16
N LEU A 795 4.32 16.50 6.34
CA LEU A 795 3.98 15.68 5.16
C LEU A 795 3.22 14.41 5.57
N CYS A 796 3.69 13.72 6.62
CA CYS A 796 2.99 12.58 7.20
C CYS A 796 1.55 12.93 7.63
N LYS A 797 1.27 14.16 8.11
CA LYS A 797 -0.08 14.65 8.42
C LYS A 797 -0.87 15.08 7.19
N TYR A 798 -0.25 15.75 6.22
CA TYR A 798 -0.86 16.17 4.95
C TYR A 798 -1.54 14.98 4.27
N LYS A 799 -0.78 13.90 4.03
CA LYS A 799 -1.33 12.67 3.45
C LYS A 799 -2.40 12.03 4.32
N ARG A 800 -2.30 12.15 5.65
CA ARG A 800 -3.32 11.61 6.56
C ARG A 800 -4.63 12.37 6.43
N ILE A 801 -4.61 13.70 6.31
CA ILE A 801 -5.83 14.52 6.17
C ILE A 801 -6.41 14.43 4.76
N TYR A 802 -5.60 14.66 3.72
CA TYR A 802 -6.08 14.76 2.33
C TYR A 802 -6.17 13.44 1.56
N SER A 803 -5.76 12.30 2.12
CA SER A 803 -6.05 11.02 1.47
C SER A 803 -7.56 10.81 1.30
N LYS A 804 -7.99 10.29 0.15
CA LYS A 804 -9.42 10.03 -0.19
C LYS A 804 -10.20 9.21 0.85
N LYS A 805 -9.53 8.56 1.82
CA LYS A 805 -10.17 7.89 2.98
C LYS A 805 -10.68 8.84 4.06
N ASN A 806 -10.12 10.05 4.17
CA ASN A 806 -10.36 11.03 5.24
C ASN A 806 -10.87 12.40 4.73
N ALA A 807 -11.09 12.52 3.40
CA ALA A 807 -11.69 13.69 2.75
C ALA A 807 -13.23 13.59 2.60
N LYS A 808 -13.81 12.45 2.99
CA LYS A 808 -15.18 12.39 3.53
C LYS A 808 -15.07 12.50 5.05
#